data_AF-A0A024K1Z8-F1
#
_entry.id   AF-A0A024K1Z8-F1
#
_cell.length_a   1.000
_cell.length_b   1.000
_cell.length_c   1.000
_cell.angle_alpha   90.00
_cell.angle_beta   90.00
_cell.angle_gamma   90.00
#
_symmetry.space_group_name_H-M   'P 1'
#
loop_
_entity.id
_entity.type
_entity.pdbx_description
1 polymer ?
#
loop_
_entity_poly.entity_id
_entity_poly.type
_entity_poly.pdbx_seq_one_letter_code
_entity_poly.pdbx_strand_id
1 'polypeptide(L)'
;MPTKDRKIELLNRQIEEAKDGHPDDVAEWRFKTETVLRRTVGEGSPALAAFRAISFSWISWGDPIDQTAARQRDAVIRAVVCLKSAVAELDLSDGMSKDRKIELLSQQIEAANDGQPDDLAEWRMRTEAVLRSTVGEGSLALTKFRDIRYGRISFANEDQADIQRDGVRLAIRYLKSAIDEVDLLDDEPPSAPAAEQSGGSIVHRTFDDLVMDLDKRRSLAEKPPVLLLGAGASLQAGVGTMAELYKFFKCKDFDEFAKYIATLSESERYRYLAKFLQNEKFPEEITAGYQALATLLANKYFDLVLTTNGDPLLDDALSAARLWRRDYIILVNGVIRPERMELPLREPSPRVKIVKLHGDLFSRLMAWTVDEMDRFLSESWDILEDAVAGRDFLVIGYSLRDQKVLELVKSAGGSVWFLHHDKVPDHLKDIYKEIKFFRAVVDPKCTFEAFFPALAEALKEAVPRQPSDAAELESRSAETIDAGAQTIDDLMSATFGIAGPDGVLKATAFLLAEPRVILCDRSASDLHVVAGEVILIDSNGDSFSTRAIAVESTSPFGPTVLEAPDHLRTPGLRLATGRLQLGATVQMLVAAGAVTGISSGRVTALDASIRIAEIGEVAGLAELDGVVAPGASGAPVVDATLSVCGFVVAGSIDPEVAHSFAYPAECWASFVRESASGNPPVSDE
;
A
#
# COMPACT_ATOMS: atom_id res chain seq x y z
N MET A 1 -39.53 21.10 4.58
CA MET A 1 -39.05 20.05 3.65
C MET A 1 -40.21 19.69 2.72
N PRO A 2 -40.00 19.58 1.40
CA PRO A 2 -41.06 19.11 0.48
C PRO A 2 -41.53 17.70 0.85
N THR A 3 -42.82 17.42 0.64
CA THR A 3 -43.39 16.07 0.80
C THR A 3 -42.77 15.09 -0.20
N LYS A 4 -42.84 13.78 0.07
CA LYS A 4 -42.36 12.73 -0.85
C LYS A 4 -42.94 12.91 -2.25
N ASP A 5 -44.25 13.05 -2.37
CA ASP A 5 -44.93 13.29 -3.66
C ASP A 5 -44.40 14.52 -4.37
N ARG A 6 -44.14 15.61 -3.63
CA ARG A 6 -43.59 16.83 -4.20
C ARG A 6 -42.14 16.64 -4.67
N LYS A 7 -41.34 15.83 -3.97
CA LYS A 7 -39.97 15.50 -4.39
C LYS A 7 -39.96 14.67 -5.67
N ILE A 8 -40.84 13.67 -5.75
CA ILE A 8 -41.02 12.83 -6.94
C ILE A 8 -41.48 13.67 -8.13
N GLU A 9 -42.47 14.55 -7.93
CA GLU A 9 -42.95 15.47 -8.97
C GLU A 9 -41.83 16.35 -9.53
N LEU A 10 -40.95 16.88 -8.66
CA LEU A 10 -39.81 17.70 -9.09
C LEU A 10 -38.80 16.91 -9.91
N LEU A 11 -38.50 15.66 -9.54
CA LEU A 11 -37.59 14.80 -10.30
C LEU A 11 -38.18 14.40 -11.66
N ASN A 12 -39.46 14.00 -11.70
CA ASN A 12 -40.15 13.65 -12.94
C ASN A 12 -40.20 14.82 -13.92
N ARG A 13 -40.37 16.05 -13.42
CA ARG A 13 -40.30 17.25 -14.25
C ARG A 13 -38.92 17.41 -14.93
N GLN A 14 -37.82 17.14 -14.22
CA GLN A 14 -36.49 17.21 -14.83
C GLN A 14 -36.27 16.10 -15.88
N ILE A 15 -36.88 14.92 -15.68
CA ILE A 15 -36.89 13.84 -16.67
C ILE A 15 -37.63 14.27 -17.94
N GLU A 16 -38.82 14.86 -17.81
CA GLU A 16 -39.61 15.37 -18.94
C GLU A 16 -38.88 16.51 -19.68
N GLU A 17 -38.28 17.45 -18.93
CA GLU A 17 -37.49 18.56 -19.49
C GLU A 17 -36.26 18.09 -20.27
N ALA A 18 -35.79 16.86 -20.02
CA ALA A 18 -34.67 16.27 -20.76
C ALA A 18 -35.01 15.90 -22.21
N LYS A 19 -36.31 15.81 -22.59
CA LYS A 19 -36.81 15.56 -23.95
C LYS A 19 -36.03 14.46 -24.70
N ASP A 20 -35.95 13.27 -24.11
CA ASP A 20 -35.23 12.11 -24.67
C ASP A 20 -33.75 12.37 -25.03
N GLY A 21 -33.09 13.20 -24.22
CA GLY A 21 -31.68 13.57 -24.39
C GLY A 21 -31.44 14.93 -25.06
N HIS A 22 -32.50 15.71 -25.30
CA HIS A 22 -32.47 16.97 -26.04
C HIS A 22 -33.14 18.14 -25.28
N PRO A 23 -32.68 18.52 -24.08
CA PRO A 23 -33.20 19.69 -23.39
C PRO A 23 -32.89 20.97 -24.19
N ASP A 24 -33.72 22.00 -24.04
CA ASP A 24 -33.58 23.26 -24.79
C ASP A 24 -32.25 23.98 -24.50
N ASP A 25 -31.78 23.88 -23.25
CA ASP A 25 -30.45 24.34 -22.81
C ASP A 25 -29.88 23.29 -21.84
N VAL A 26 -28.90 22.52 -22.30
CA VAL A 26 -28.27 21.43 -21.52
C VAL A 26 -27.55 21.98 -20.27
N ALA A 27 -26.96 23.17 -20.33
CA ALA A 27 -26.22 23.74 -19.20
C ALA A 27 -27.17 24.22 -18.10
N GLU A 28 -28.24 24.91 -18.50
CA GLU A 28 -29.29 25.34 -17.57
C GLU A 28 -30.02 24.14 -16.96
N TRP A 29 -30.39 23.15 -17.79
CA TRP A 29 -31.03 21.92 -17.36
C TRP A 29 -30.16 21.15 -16.35
N ARG A 30 -28.85 21.00 -16.62
CA ARG A 30 -27.92 20.34 -15.70
C ARG A 30 -27.90 21.01 -14.33
N PHE A 31 -27.77 22.33 -14.30
CA PHE A 31 -27.71 23.09 -13.05
C PHE A 31 -29.01 22.98 -12.24
N LYS A 32 -30.17 23.08 -12.90
CA LYS A 32 -31.49 22.87 -12.30
C LYS A 32 -31.62 21.45 -11.74
N THR A 33 -31.21 20.46 -12.53
CA THR A 33 -31.28 19.05 -12.16
C THR A 33 -30.44 18.73 -10.92
N GLU A 34 -29.19 19.22 -10.85
CA GLU A 34 -28.35 19.05 -9.66
C GLU A 34 -29.01 19.67 -8.41
N THR A 35 -29.58 20.86 -8.57
CA THR A 35 -30.27 21.56 -7.48
C THR A 35 -31.49 20.77 -6.99
N VAL A 36 -32.26 20.19 -7.90
CA VAL A 36 -33.40 19.34 -7.58
C VAL A 36 -32.95 18.07 -6.86
N LEU A 37 -31.95 17.35 -7.37
CA LEU A 37 -31.40 16.16 -6.72
C LEU A 37 -30.94 16.46 -5.29
N ARG A 38 -30.12 17.49 -5.12
CA ARG A 38 -29.62 17.92 -3.81
C ARG A 38 -30.74 18.20 -2.81
N ARG A 39 -31.83 18.85 -3.24
CA ARG A 39 -32.98 19.18 -2.38
C ARG A 39 -33.91 18.01 -2.11
N THR A 40 -33.97 17.03 -3.01
CA THR A 40 -34.93 15.92 -2.93
C THR A 40 -34.33 14.73 -2.17
N VAL A 41 -33.12 14.32 -2.53
CA VAL A 41 -32.45 13.13 -1.98
C VAL A 41 -31.28 13.46 -1.03
N GLY A 42 -30.83 14.70 -0.96
CA GLY A 42 -29.78 15.15 -0.03
C GLY A 42 -28.37 15.13 -0.62
N GLU A 43 -27.42 15.78 0.06
CA GLU A 43 -26.04 15.97 -0.42
C GLU A 43 -25.24 14.66 -0.47
N GLY A 44 -25.52 13.72 0.44
CA GLY A 44 -24.88 12.40 0.49
C GLY A 44 -25.55 11.32 -0.36
N SER A 45 -26.53 11.67 -1.21
CA SER A 45 -27.23 10.66 -2.01
C SER A 45 -26.31 10.11 -3.12
N PRO A 46 -26.24 8.78 -3.28
CA PRO A 46 -25.50 8.16 -4.38
C PRO A 46 -25.99 8.61 -5.76
N ALA A 47 -27.29 8.90 -5.93
CA ALA A 47 -27.84 9.41 -7.18
C ALA A 47 -27.30 10.81 -7.54
N LEU A 48 -27.07 11.67 -6.54
CA LEU A 48 -26.44 12.97 -6.73
C LEU A 48 -24.94 12.83 -7.06
N ALA A 49 -24.23 11.94 -6.38
CA ALA A 49 -22.83 11.65 -6.65
C ALA A 49 -22.64 11.11 -8.08
N ALA A 50 -23.47 10.15 -8.50
CA ALA A 50 -23.48 9.61 -9.86
C ALA A 50 -23.78 10.70 -10.90
N PHE A 51 -24.77 11.57 -10.65
CA PHE A 51 -25.09 12.68 -11.54
C PHE A 51 -23.90 13.65 -11.70
N ARG A 52 -23.16 13.96 -10.62
CA ARG A 52 -21.99 14.85 -10.66
C ARG A 52 -20.81 14.28 -11.43
N ALA A 53 -20.65 12.96 -11.41
CA ALA A 53 -19.60 12.27 -12.16
C ALA A 53 -19.82 12.30 -13.69
N ILE A 54 -21.03 12.63 -14.15
CA ILE A 54 -21.32 12.73 -15.59
C ILE A 54 -20.63 13.95 -16.17
N SER A 55 -19.71 13.71 -17.12
CA SER A 55 -19.11 14.77 -17.92
C SER A 55 -20.08 15.23 -19.01
N PHE A 56 -20.45 16.51 -18.95
CA PHE A 56 -21.24 17.20 -19.98
C PHE A 56 -20.34 18.04 -20.91
N SER A 57 -19.06 17.65 -21.08
CA SER A 57 -18.03 18.50 -21.71
C SER A 57 -18.51 19.14 -23.02
N TRP A 58 -18.41 20.47 -23.07
CA TRP A 58 -18.66 21.27 -24.26
C TRP A 58 -17.30 21.53 -24.90
N ILE A 59 -17.08 21.00 -26.10
CA ILE A 59 -15.94 21.34 -26.97
C ILE A 59 -14.63 20.66 -26.56
N SER A 60 -14.24 19.62 -27.31
CA SER A 60 -12.82 19.37 -27.58
C SER A 60 -12.47 20.12 -28.86
N TRP A 61 -11.33 20.81 -28.89
CA TRP A 61 -10.84 21.47 -30.10
C TRP A 61 -10.47 20.39 -31.12
N GLY A 62 -11.31 20.22 -32.16
CA GLY A 62 -11.06 19.32 -33.29
C GLY A 62 -12.12 18.26 -33.55
N ASP A 63 -13.13 18.09 -32.68
CA ASP A 63 -14.21 17.13 -32.94
C ASP A 63 -15.21 17.65 -33.99
N PRO A 64 -15.67 16.81 -34.94
CA PRO A 64 -16.79 17.15 -35.83
C PRO A 64 -18.04 17.56 -35.03
N ILE A 65 -18.77 18.58 -35.50
CA ILE A 65 -19.98 19.13 -34.84
C ILE A 65 -20.98 18.02 -34.46
N ASP A 66 -21.13 16.99 -35.29
CA ASP A 66 -22.05 15.88 -35.07
C ASP A 66 -21.69 14.99 -33.87
N GLN A 67 -20.41 14.87 -33.52
CA GLN A 67 -19.98 14.08 -32.36
C GLN A 67 -20.26 14.79 -31.03
N THR A 68 -20.28 16.13 -31.04
CA THR A 68 -20.57 16.91 -29.82
C THR A 68 -22.02 16.75 -29.41
N ALA A 69 -22.96 16.81 -30.36
CA ALA A 69 -24.38 16.60 -30.09
C ALA A 69 -24.67 15.18 -29.58
N ALA A 70 -24.02 14.16 -30.15
CA ALA A 70 -24.17 12.77 -29.72
C ALA A 70 -23.67 12.55 -28.28
N ARG A 71 -22.50 13.10 -27.92
CA ARG A 71 -21.95 13.00 -26.55
C ARG A 71 -22.79 13.75 -25.52
N GLN A 72 -23.34 14.91 -25.89
CA GLN A 72 -24.26 15.65 -25.03
C GLN A 72 -25.55 14.89 -24.78
N ARG A 73 -26.13 14.31 -25.84
CA ARG A 73 -27.32 13.47 -25.72
C ARG A 73 -27.06 12.28 -24.80
N ASP A 74 -25.94 11.59 -24.97
CA ASP A 74 -25.53 10.47 -24.12
C ASP A 74 -25.36 10.88 -22.64
N ALA A 75 -24.74 12.04 -22.38
CA ALA A 75 -24.62 12.58 -21.03
C ALA A 75 -25.98 12.89 -20.39
N VAL A 76 -26.91 13.49 -21.15
CA VAL A 76 -28.28 13.75 -20.68
C VAL A 76 -29.02 12.45 -20.40
N ILE A 77 -28.91 11.45 -21.29
CA ILE A 77 -29.53 10.14 -21.10
C ILE A 77 -29.04 9.51 -19.78
N ARG A 78 -27.72 9.46 -19.55
CA ARG A 78 -27.17 8.95 -18.27
C ARG A 78 -27.69 9.71 -17.05
N ALA A 79 -27.86 11.03 -17.17
CA ALA A 79 -28.39 11.84 -16.10
C ALA A 79 -29.89 11.57 -15.84
N VAL A 80 -30.67 11.30 -16.88
CA VAL A 80 -32.06 10.82 -16.75
C VAL A 80 -32.11 9.49 -15.98
N VAL A 81 -31.17 8.58 -16.23
CA VAL A 81 -31.10 7.32 -15.45
C VAL A 81 -30.84 7.60 -13.96
N CYS A 82 -29.97 8.55 -13.62
CA CYS A 82 -29.74 8.97 -12.24
C CYS A 82 -31.03 9.52 -11.59
N LEU A 83 -31.81 10.32 -12.32
CA LEU A 83 -33.08 10.84 -11.82
C LEU A 83 -34.13 9.75 -11.59
N LYS A 84 -34.26 8.80 -12.53
CA LYS A 84 -35.15 7.64 -12.37
C LYS A 84 -34.76 6.80 -11.13
N SER A 85 -33.47 6.63 -10.88
CA SER A 85 -32.97 5.96 -9.67
C SER A 85 -33.37 6.71 -8.39
N ALA A 86 -33.23 8.04 -8.38
CA ALA A 86 -33.63 8.87 -7.25
C ALA A 86 -35.15 8.82 -6.99
N VAL A 87 -35.96 8.77 -8.05
CA VAL A 87 -37.42 8.58 -7.94
C VAL A 87 -37.74 7.23 -7.32
N ALA A 88 -37.08 6.15 -7.78
CA ALA A 88 -37.26 4.82 -7.20
C ALA A 88 -36.87 4.79 -5.71
N GLU A 89 -35.75 5.38 -5.31
CA GLU A 89 -35.35 5.46 -3.89
C GLU A 89 -36.40 6.17 -3.02
N LEU A 90 -36.94 7.29 -3.49
CA LEU A 90 -37.98 8.03 -2.77
C LEU A 90 -39.28 7.24 -2.71
N ASP A 91 -39.64 6.52 -3.78
CA ASP A 91 -40.83 5.68 -3.79
C ASP A 91 -40.73 4.52 -2.78
N LEU A 92 -39.51 4.03 -2.57
CA LEU A 92 -39.19 2.90 -1.68
C LEU A 92 -38.89 3.31 -0.22
N SER A 93 -38.85 4.60 0.10
CA SER A 93 -38.43 5.09 1.42
C SER A 93 -39.46 4.87 2.56
N ASP A 94 -40.67 4.43 2.24
CA ASP A 94 -41.68 4.08 3.26
C ASP A 94 -41.51 2.60 3.60
N GLY A 95 -41.43 2.27 4.90
CA GLY A 95 -41.13 0.92 5.39
C GLY A 95 -41.85 -0.19 4.60
N MET A 96 -41.09 -0.89 3.76
CA MET A 96 -41.63 -1.92 2.87
C MET A 96 -41.93 -3.20 3.64
N SER A 97 -43.10 -3.77 3.41
CA SER A 97 -43.39 -5.14 3.87
C SER A 97 -42.43 -6.14 3.21
N LYS A 98 -42.20 -7.27 3.87
CA LYS A 98 -41.43 -8.41 3.34
C LYS A 98 -41.86 -8.77 1.92
N ASP A 99 -43.16 -8.99 1.73
CA ASP A 99 -43.75 -9.37 0.45
C ASP A 99 -43.44 -8.35 -0.64
N ARG A 100 -43.48 -7.05 -0.29
CA ARG A 100 -43.17 -5.98 -1.24
C ARG A 100 -41.70 -5.98 -1.65
N LYS A 101 -40.78 -6.25 -0.71
CA LYS A 101 -39.34 -6.37 -1.01
C LYS A 101 -39.07 -7.54 -1.96
N ILE A 102 -39.67 -8.70 -1.69
CA ILE A 102 -39.53 -9.91 -2.53
C ILE A 102 -40.13 -9.67 -3.92
N GLU A 103 -41.29 -9.01 -4.00
CA GLU A 103 -41.94 -8.65 -5.27
C GLU A 103 -41.02 -7.77 -6.13
N LEU A 104 -40.41 -6.74 -5.54
CA LEU A 104 -39.51 -5.83 -6.27
C LEU A 104 -38.25 -6.51 -6.78
N LEU A 105 -37.62 -7.37 -5.97
CA LEU A 105 -36.47 -8.17 -6.39
C LEU A 105 -36.84 -9.13 -7.52
N SER A 106 -38.01 -9.75 -7.43
CA SER A 106 -38.54 -10.65 -8.48
C SER A 106 -38.81 -9.91 -9.79
N GLN A 107 -39.34 -8.70 -9.73
CA GLN A 107 -39.54 -7.84 -10.91
C GLN A 107 -38.20 -7.50 -11.60
N GLN A 108 -37.11 -7.29 -10.84
CA GLN A 108 -35.80 -7.05 -11.46
C GLN A 108 -35.21 -8.30 -12.13
N ILE A 109 -35.49 -9.48 -11.58
CA ILE A 109 -35.12 -10.77 -12.19
C ILE A 109 -35.87 -10.97 -13.52
N GLU A 110 -37.18 -10.67 -13.55
CA GLU A 110 -37.99 -10.76 -14.78
C GLU A 110 -37.51 -9.75 -15.84
N ALA A 111 -37.29 -8.50 -15.43
CA ALA A 111 -36.77 -7.44 -16.31
C ALA A 111 -35.36 -7.72 -16.88
N ALA A 112 -34.61 -8.62 -16.24
CA ALA A 112 -33.31 -9.05 -16.75
C ALA A 112 -33.42 -9.92 -18.03
N ASN A 113 -34.62 -10.44 -18.33
CA ASN A 113 -34.96 -11.16 -19.56
C ASN A 113 -33.90 -12.22 -19.98
N ASP A 114 -33.59 -13.13 -19.05
CA ASP A 114 -32.54 -14.18 -19.18
C ASP A 114 -31.17 -13.66 -19.67
N GLY A 115 -30.77 -12.48 -19.19
CA GLY A 115 -29.47 -11.90 -19.51
C GLY A 115 -29.51 -10.84 -20.61
N GLN A 116 -30.70 -10.50 -21.12
CA GLN A 116 -30.89 -9.54 -22.20
C GLN A 116 -31.93 -8.46 -21.83
N PRO A 117 -31.64 -7.62 -20.81
CA PRO A 117 -32.53 -6.51 -20.48
C PRO A 117 -32.66 -5.55 -21.66
N ASP A 118 -33.85 -4.96 -21.84
CA ASP A 118 -34.14 -4.02 -22.94
C ASP A 118 -33.17 -2.82 -22.94
N ASP A 119 -32.83 -2.33 -21.74
CA ASP A 119 -31.79 -1.34 -21.49
C ASP A 119 -30.95 -1.77 -20.29
N LEU A 120 -29.72 -2.21 -20.54
CA LEU A 120 -28.80 -2.70 -19.52
C LEU A 120 -28.45 -1.64 -18.47
N ALA A 121 -28.24 -0.39 -18.90
CA ALA A 121 -27.80 0.68 -18.00
C ALA A 121 -28.93 1.08 -17.06
N GLU A 122 -30.15 1.23 -17.60
CA GLU A 122 -31.35 1.51 -16.81
C GLU A 122 -31.65 0.35 -15.85
N TRP A 123 -31.64 -0.89 -16.35
CA TRP A 123 -31.86 -2.08 -15.53
C TRP A 123 -30.85 -2.19 -14.38
N ARG A 124 -29.56 -1.96 -14.64
CA ARG A 124 -28.51 -2.07 -13.62
C ARG A 124 -28.72 -1.06 -12.49
N MET A 125 -28.96 0.21 -12.84
CA MET A 125 -29.16 1.26 -11.84
C MET A 125 -30.42 1.03 -11.01
N ARG A 126 -31.52 0.65 -11.67
CA ARG A 126 -32.77 0.31 -10.97
C ARG A 126 -32.59 -0.89 -10.03
N THR A 127 -31.88 -1.91 -10.49
CA THR A 127 -31.58 -3.10 -9.70
C THR A 127 -30.74 -2.77 -8.46
N GLU A 128 -29.74 -1.90 -8.60
CA GLU A 128 -28.94 -1.43 -7.46
C GLU A 128 -29.80 -0.68 -6.42
N ALA A 129 -30.68 0.21 -6.87
CA ALA A 129 -31.59 0.95 -5.99
C ALA A 129 -32.58 0.03 -5.25
N VAL A 130 -33.07 -1.02 -5.93
CA VAL A 130 -33.92 -2.05 -5.32
C VAL A 130 -33.13 -2.86 -4.29
N LEU A 131 -31.92 -3.31 -4.60
CA LEU A 131 -31.07 -4.04 -3.64
C LEU A 131 -30.80 -3.20 -2.40
N ARG A 132 -30.36 -1.95 -2.58
CA ARG A 132 -30.10 -1.02 -1.46
C ARG A 132 -31.31 -0.83 -0.55
N SER A 133 -32.51 -0.66 -1.11
CA SER A 133 -33.71 -0.41 -0.32
C SER A 133 -34.29 -1.68 0.32
N THR A 134 -34.06 -2.86 -0.28
CA THR A 134 -34.61 -4.14 0.21
C THR A 134 -33.73 -4.79 1.28
N VAL A 135 -32.43 -4.92 1.00
CA VAL A 135 -31.44 -5.61 1.86
C VAL A 135 -30.44 -4.67 2.57
N GLY A 136 -30.43 -3.38 2.23
CA GLY A 136 -29.57 -2.38 2.87
C GLY A 136 -28.18 -2.23 2.22
N GLU A 137 -27.49 -1.13 2.55
CA GLU A 137 -26.21 -0.75 1.93
C GLU A 137 -25.07 -1.73 2.26
N GLY A 138 -25.14 -2.41 3.41
CA GLY A 138 -24.15 -3.38 3.86
C GLY A 138 -24.39 -4.82 3.42
N SER A 139 -25.44 -5.09 2.62
CA SER A 139 -25.72 -6.47 2.18
C SER A 139 -24.65 -6.97 1.22
N LEU A 140 -24.20 -8.21 1.46
CA LEU A 140 -23.27 -8.91 0.60
C LEU A 140 -23.81 -9.02 -0.84
N ALA A 141 -25.12 -9.17 -1.03
CA ALA A 141 -25.73 -9.26 -2.35
C ALA A 141 -25.55 -7.95 -3.14
N LEU A 142 -25.69 -6.80 -2.48
CA LEU A 142 -25.46 -5.49 -3.10
C LEU A 142 -23.97 -5.28 -3.47
N THR A 143 -23.05 -5.59 -2.54
CA THR A 143 -21.60 -5.51 -2.81
C THR A 143 -21.23 -6.37 -4.01
N LYS A 144 -21.68 -7.62 -4.03
CA LYS A 144 -21.38 -8.55 -5.12
C LYS A 144 -22.03 -8.15 -6.44
N PHE A 145 -23.20 -7.54 -6.41
CA PHE A 145 -23.83 -6.97 -7.61
C PHE A 145 -23.01 -5.82 -8.21
N ARG A 146 -22.43 -4.94 -7.38
CA ARG A 146 -21.58 -3.83 -7.83
C ARG A 146 -20.28 -4.31 -8.49
N ASP A 147 -19.71 -5.40 -8.00
CA ASP A 147 -18.48 -6.01 -8.52
C ASP A 147 -18.64 -6.62 -9.92
N ILE A 148 -19.89 -6.82 -10.39
CA ILE A 148 -20.13 -7.43 -11.70
C ILE A 148 -19.65 -6.50 -12.81
N ARG A 149 -18.79 -7.05 -13.66
CA ARG A 149 -18.40 -6.43 -14.93
C ARG A 149 -19.36 -6.87 -16.03
N TYR A 150 -20.07 -5.91 -16.61
CA TYR A 150 -21.00 -6.13 -17.71
C TYR A 150 -20.39 -5.80 -19.09
N GLY A 151 -19.10 -5.43 -19.12
CA GLY A 151 -18.40 -4.96 -20.32
C GLY A 151 -16.99 -5.54 -20.44
N ARG A 152 -16.42 -5.41 -21.64
CA ARG A 152 -15.17 -6.03 -22.07
C ARG A 152 -13.98 -5.59 -21.21
N ILE A 153 -13.18 -6.56 -20.77
CA ILE A 153 -11.76 -6.36 -20.42
C ILE A 153 -11.00 -6.49 -21.76
N SER A 154 -10.20 -5.49 -22.15
CA SER A 154 -9.63 -5.30 -23.50
C SER A 154 -8.74 -6.43 -24.09
N PHE A 155 -8.72 -7.64 -23.56
CA PHE A 155 -7.73 -8.67 -23.89
C PHE A 155 -8.25 -9.95 -24.58
N ALA A 156 -9.53 -10.08 -24.93
CA ALA A 156 -10.03 -11.29 -25.62
C ALA A 156 -11.06 -11.01 -26.75
N ASN A 157 -11.05 -11.86 -27.78
CA ASN A 157 -11.95 -11.87 -28.96
C ASN A 157 -13.33 -12.48 -28.66
N GLU A 158 -13.79 -12.46 -27.41
CA GLU A 158 -15.13 -12.96 -27.04
C GLU A 158 -16.24 -12.01 -27.52
N ASP A 159 -17.40 -12.58 -27.87
CA ASP A 159 -18.58 -11.84 -28.29
C ASP A 159 -19.13 -11.02 -27.11
N GLN A 160 -19.19 -9.70 -27.28
CA GLN A 160 -19.63 -8.76 -26.24
C GLN A 160 -21.03 -9.10 -25.71
N ALA A 161 -21.89 -9.67 -26.56
CA ALA A 161 -23.23 -10.08 -26.17
C ALA A 161 -23.21 -11.21 -25.12
N ASP A 162 -22.25 -12.13 -25.19
CA ASP A 162 -22.16 -13.26 -24.27
C ASP A 162 -21.60 -12.83 -22.91
N ILE A 163 -20.57 -11.97 -22.87
CA ILE A 163 -20.04 -11.40 -21.61
C ILE A 163 -21.13 -10.61 -20.89
N GLN A 164 -21.88 -9.79 -21.62
CA GLN A 164 -22.99 -9.02 -21.05
C GLN A 164 -24.05 -9.96 -20.49
N ARG A 165 -24.45 -10.99 -21.25
CA ARG A 165 -25.45 -11.98 -20.83
C ARG A 165 -25.01 -12.71 -19.56
N ASP A 166 -23.74 -13.10 -19.46
CA ASP A 166 -23.19 -13.79 -18.30
C ASP A 166 -23.12 -12.88 -17.06
N GLY A 167 -22.75 -11.61 -17.25
CA GLY A 167 -22.79 -10.60 -16.19
C GLY A 167 -24.19 -10.43 -15.63
N VAL A 168 -25.20 -10.29 -16.49
CA VAL A 168 -26.61 -10.18 -16.06
C VAL A 168 -27.10 -11.47 -15.39
N ARG A 169 -26.73 -12.66 -15.89
CA ARG A 169 -27.06 -13.93 -15.24
C ARG A 169 -26.40 -14.10 -13.87
N LEU A 170 -25.20 -13.56 -13.68
CA LEU A 170 -24.55 -13.50 -12.37
C LEU A 170 -25.32 -12.56 -11.42
N ALA A 171 -25.77 -11.40 -11.90
CA ALA A 171 -26.59 -10.50 -11.11
C ALA A 171 -27.94 -11.12 -10.69
N ILE A 172 -28.60 -11.87 -11.58
CA ILE A 172 -29.81 -12.63 -11.24
C ILE A 172 -29.55 -13.58 -10.06
N ARG A 173 -28.37 -14.20 -9.98
CA ARG A 173 -28.02 -15.07 -8.84
C ARG A 173 -27.94 -14.29 -7.52
N TYR A 174 -27.36 -13.09 -7.54
CA TYR A 174 -27.33 -12.25 -6.34
C TYR A 174 -28.71 -11.70 -5.95
N LEU A 175 -29.57 -11.39 -6.92
CA LEU A 175 -30.96 -11.01 -6.63
C LEU A 175 -31.75 -12.15 -5.97
N LYS A 176 -31.54 -13.40 -6.40
CA LYS A 176 -32.13 -14.57 -5.74
C LYS A 176 -31.60 -14.73 -4.31
N SER A 177 -30.30 -14.54 -4.10
CA SER A 177 -29.71 -14.55 -2.76
C SER A 177 -30.27 -13.43 -1.87
N ALA A 178 -30.57 -12.26 -2.42
CA ALA A 178 -31.20 -11.17 -1.69
C ALA A 178 -32.66 -11.49 -1.32
N ILE A 179 -33.39 -12.22 -2.18
CA ILE A 179 -34.72 -12.75 -1.84
C ILE A 179 -34.62 -13.70 -0.65
N ASP A 180 -33.66 -14.63 -0.66
CA ASP A 180 -33.45 -15.57 0.45
C ASP A 180 -33.07 -14.82 1.75
N GLU A 181 -32.25 -13.78 1.66
CA GLU A 181 -31.89 -12.91 2.80
C GLU A 181 -33.13 -12.23 3.39
N VAL A 182 -33.97 -11.62 2.55
CA VAL A 182 -35.24 -11.02 2.99
C VAL A 182 -36.20 -12.08 3.55
N ASP A 183 -36.17 -13.30 3.01
CA ASP A 183 -37.06 -14.38 3.47
C ASP A 183 -36.73 -14.86 4.89
N LEU A 184 -35.43 -14.92 5.21
CA LEU A 184 -34.89 -15.36 6.50
C LEU A 184 -35.05 -14.33 7.64
N LEU A 185 -35.24 -13.05 7.33
CA LEU A 185 -35.31 -11.98 8.34
C LEU A 185 -36.62 -11.96 9.16
N ASP A 186 -37.58 -12.83 8.85
CA ASP A 186 -38.93 -12.82 9.44
C ASP A 186 -39.20 -13.89 10.51
N ASP A 187 -38.17 -14.60 10.99
CA ASP A 187 -38.30 -15.46 12.18
C ASP A 187 -38.07 -14.71 13.51
N GLU A 188 -37.87 -13.38 13.49
CA GLU A 188 -37.91 -12.59 14.73
C GLU A 188 -39.38 -12.31 15.14
N PRO A 189 -39.82 -12.75 16.34
CA PRO A 189 -41.17 -12.49 16.82
C PRO A 189 -41.45 -10.98 16.89
N PRO A 190 -42.72 -10.54 16.76
CA PRO A 190 -43.09 -9.14 16.67
C PRO A 190 -42.41 -8.34 17.79
N SER A 191 -41.59 -7.39 17.34
CA SER A 191 -40.77 -6.48 18.12
C SER A 191 -41.32 -6.21 19.52
N ALA A 192 -40.57 -6.67 20.52
CA ALA A 192 -40.62 -6.10 21.87
C ALA A 192 -40.45 -4.57 21.76
N PRO A 193 -41.15 -3.78 22.60
CA PRO A 193 -41.16 -2.33 22.50
C PRO A 193 -39.72 -1.80 22.52
N ALA A 194 -39.42 -0.93 21.56
CA ALA A 194 -38.15 -0.25 21.32
C ALA A 194 -37.21 -0.29 22.55
N ALA A 195 -36.27 -1.22 22.52
CA ALA A 195 -35.20 -1.27 23.50
C ALA A 195 -34.40 0.03 23.40
N GLU A 196 -34.40 0.76 24.49
CA GLU A 196 -33.51 1.90 24.71
C GLU A 196 -32.08 1.50 24.34
N GLN A 197 -31.43 2.39 23.59
CA GLN A 197 -30.01 2.34 23.28
C GLN A 197 -29.21 2.21 24.58
N SER A 198 -28.87 0.98 24.99
CA SER A 198 -27.92 0.75 26.08
C SER A 198 -26.52 1.08 25.55
N GLY A 199 -25.98 2.22 25.94
CA GLY A 199 -24.61 2.62 25.62
C GLY A 199 -23.61 1.53 26.01
N GLY A 200 -22.61 1.30 25.15
CA GLY A 200 -21.55 0.31 25.40
C GLY A 200 -20.88 0.55 26.75
N SER A 201 -20.87 -0.47 27.62
CA SER A 201 -20.10 -0.47 28.86
C SER A 201 -18.73 -1.10 28.62
N ILE A 202 -17.69 -0.62 29.33
CA ILE A 202 -16.40 -1.29 29.33
C ILE A 202 -16.58 -2.68 29.93
N VAL A 203 -16.18 -3.70 29.18
CA VAL A 203 -16.06 -5.06 29.70
C VAL A 203 -14.63 -5.26 30.15
N HIS A 204 -14.40 -5.32 31.46
CA HIS A 204 -13.10 -5.70 31.99
C HIS A 204 -12.82 -7.18 31.69
N ARG A 205 -11.65 -7.45 31.11
CA ARG A 205 -11.15 -8.79 30.77
C ARG A 205 -9.76 -9.00 31.38
N THR A 206 -9.38 -10.27 31.48
CA THR A 206 -8.07 -10.69 31.98
C THR A 206 -7.12 -11.02 30.83
N PHE A 207 -5.84 -11.14 31.15
CA PHE A 207 -4.84 -11.65 30.20
C PHE A 207 -5.19 -13.07 29.71
N ASP A 208 -5.65 -13.95 30.62
CA ASP A 208 -6.05 -15.32 30.27
C ASP A 208 -7.24 -15.37 29.31
N ASP A 209 -8.19 -14.44 29.43
CA ASP A 209 -9.31 -14.31 28.48
C ASP A 209 -8.81 -14.02 27.06
N LEU A 210 -7.78 -13.17 26.93
CA LEU A 210 -7.17 -12.84 25.64
C LEU A 210 -6.38 -14.02 25.06
N VAL A 211 -5.61 -14.73 25.90
CA VAL A 211 -4.89 -15.95 25.49
C VAL A 211 -5.88 -16.98 24.95
N MET A 212 -6.98 -17.22 25.67
CA MET A 212 -8.03 -18.15 25.25
C MET A 212 -8.70 -17.72 23.94
N ASP A 213 -8.97 -16.42 23.75
CA ASP A 213 -9.55 -15.89 22.51
C ASP A 213 -8.63 -16.13 21.30
N LEU A 214 -7.34 -15.82 21.43
CA LEU A 214 -6.35 -16.02 20.37
C LEU A 214 -6.12 -17.50 20.03
N ASP A 215 -6.00 -18.37 21.04
CA ASP A 215 -5.86 -19.81 20.83
C ASP A 215 -7.09 -20.42 20.14
N LYS A 216 -8.29 -20.02 20.60
CA LYS A 216 -9.54 -20.45 19.98
C LYS A 216 -9.64 -20.03 18.52
N ARG A 217 -9.36 -18.76 18.19
CA ARG A 217 -9.38 -18.28 16.79
C ARG A 217 -8.44 -19.09 15.91
N ARG A 218 -7.21 -19.30 16.37
CA ARG A 218 -6.21 -20.11 15.65
C ARG A 218 -6.71 -21.54 15.42
N SER A 219 -7.30 -22.17 16.43
CA SER A 219 -7.84 -23.54 16.34
C SER A 219 -9.01 -23.67 15.38
N LEU A 220 -9.81 -22.60 15.24
CA LEU A 220 -10.99 -22.53 14.35
C LEU A 220 -10.67 -21.94 12.97
N ALA A 221 -9.40 -21.58 12.72
CA ALA A 221 -8.97 -20.85 11.52
C ALA A 221 -9.76 -19.55 11.28
N GLU A 222 -10.23 -18.91 12.35
CA GLU A 222 -10.80 -17.57 12.30
C GLU A 222 -9.70 -16.54 12.05
N LYS A 223 -10.04 -15.41 11.42
CA LYS A 223 -9.09 -14.32 11.24
C LYS A 223 -8.62 -13.81 12.62
N PRO A 224 -7.30 -13.63 12.82
CA PRO A 224 -6.79 -13.04 14.06
C PRO A 224 -7.26 -11.58 14.20
N PRO A 225 -7.11 -10.96 15.38
CA PRO A 225 -7.32 -9.52 15.48
C PRO A 225 -6.23 -8.75 14.72
N VAL A 226 -6.58 -7.54 14.28
CA VAL A 226 -5.62 -6.55 13.78
C VAL A 226 -4.82 -6.01 14.97
N LEU A 227 -3.49 -6.10 14.89
CA LEU A 227 -2.62 -5.56 15.93
C LEU A 227 -2.37 -4.07 15.67
N LEU A 228 -2.76 -3.18 16.59
CA LEU A 228 -2.50 -1.75 16.51
C LEU A 228 -1.44 -1.34 17.53
N LEU A 229 -0.28 -0.91 17.01
CA LEU A 229 0.90 -0.52 17.78
C LEU A 229 1.11 1.00 17.76
N GLY A 230 1.44 1.54 18.93
CA GLY A 230 1.79 2.95 19.10
C GLY A 230 3.15 3.15 19.75
N ALA A 231 3.51 4.42 20.02
CA ALA A 231 4.82 4.78 20.55
C ALA A 231 5.14 4.14 21.92
N GLY A 232 4.11 3.72 22.67
CA GLY A 232 4.29 2.96 23.91
C GLY A 232 4.88 1.56 23.70
N ALA A 233 4.89 1.04 22.48
CA ALA A 233 5.60 -0.20 22.13
C ALA A 233 7.13 -0.02 22.21
N SER A 234 7.63 1.14 21.79
CA SER A 234 9.06 1.44 21.69
C SER A 234 9.63 2.13 22.95
N LEU A 235 8.78 2.45 23.93
CA LEU A 235 9.16 3.25 25.11
C LEU A 235 10.29 2.60 25.93
N GLN A 236 10.13 1.31 26.25
CA GLN A 236 11.10 0.57 27.05
C GLN A 236 12.37 0.21 26.26
N ALA A 237 12.29 0.27 24.93
CA ALA A 237 13.43 0.17 24.02
C ALA A 237 14.23 1.48 23.94
N GLY A 238 13.85 2.54 24.66
CA GLY A 238 14.60 3.81 24.70
C GLY A 238 14.17 4.83 23.64
N VAL A 239 13.15 4.51 22.83
CA VAL A 239 12.51 5.50 21.95
C VAL A 239 11.62 6.41 22.79
N GLY A 240 11.87 7.72 22.72
CA GLY A 240 11.17 8.69 23.55
C GLY A 240 9.68 8.79 23.24
N THR A 241 8.90 9.15 24.25
CA THR A 241 7.48 9.52 24.13
C THR A 241 7.29 10.81 23.32
N MET A 242 6.06 11.08 22.86
CA MET A 242 5.68 12.39 22.32
C MET A 242 5.95 13.54 23.30
N ALA A 243 5.80 13.31 24.61
CA ALA A 243 6.12 14.34 25.62
C ALA A 243 7.63 14.64 25.68
N GLU A 244 8.48 13.63 25.46
CA GLU A 244 9.93 13.82 25.36
C GLU A 244 10.32 14.45 24.02
N LEU A 245 9.59 14.15 22.93
CA LEU A 245 9.73 14.81 21.64
C LEU A 245 9.48 16.32 21.78
N TYR A 246 8.41 16.74 22.45
CA TYR A 246 8.14 18.16 22.68
C TYR A 246 9.28 18.83 23.45
N LYS A 247 9.80 18.16 24.49
CA LYS A 247 10.96 18.66 25.24
C LYS A 247 12.21 18.77 24.37
N PHE A 248 12.46 17.80 23.49
CA PHE A 248 13.58 17.80 22.56
C PHE A 248 13.52 19.01 21.61
N PHE A 249 12.32 19.35 21.13
CA PHE A 249 12.08 20.54 20.31
C PHE A 249 11.82 21.83 21.10
N LYS A 250 11.83 21.76 22.43
CA LYS A 250 11.51 22.89 23.34
C LYS A 250 10.11 23.46 23.15
N CYS A 251 9.16 22.61 22.74
CA CYS A 251 7.74 22.92 22.64
C CYS A 251 7.02 22.49 23.93
N LYS A 252 5.95 23.20 24.30
CA LYS A 252 5.16 22.90 25.50
C LYS A 252 4.12 21.83 25.25
N ASP A 253 3.57 21.80 24.04
CA ASP A 253 2.49 20.94 23.62
C ASP A 253 2.59 20.60 22.14
N PHE A 254 1.64 19.80 21.68
CA PHE A 254 1.56 19.33 20.30
C PHE A 254 1.31 20.46 19.30
N ASP A 255 0.53 21.48 19.66
CA ASP A 255 0.19 22.58 18.74
C ASP A 255 1.42 23.47 18.47
N GLU A 256 2.18 23.79 19.51
CA GLU A 256 3.45 24.51 19.38
C GLU A 256 4.47 23.69 18.58
N PHE A 257 4.50 22.38 18.81
CA PHE A 257 5.34 21.45 18.07
C PHE A 257 4.99 21.39 16.58
N ALA A 258 3.71 21.19 16.23
CA ALA A 258 3.26 21.12 14.85
C ALA A 258 3.56 22.41 14.08
N LYS A 259 3.35 23.58 14.73
CA LYS A 259 3.73 24.89 14.17
C LYS A 259 5.22 25.01 13.93
N TYR A 260 6.05 24.54 14.86
CA TYR A 260 7.50 24.56 14.71
C TYR A 260 7.95 23.65 13.56
N ILE A 261 7.49 22.41 13.52
CA ILE A 261 7.83 21.46 12.46
C ILE A 261 7.39 21.96 11.08
N ALA A 262 6.26 22.65 10.99
CA ALA A 262 5.80 23.27 9.75
C ALA A 262 6.81 24.29 9.15
N THR A 263 7.70 24.86 9.97
CA THR A 263 8.75 25.79 9.50
C THR A 263 10.01 25.12 8.99
N LEU A 264 10.19 23.83 9.25
CA LEU A 264 11.39 23.08 8.89
C LEU A 264 11.27 22.47 7.50
N SER A 265 12.38 22.44 6.78
CA SER A 265 12.51 21.65 5.54
C SER A 265 12.46 20.14 5.82
N GLU A 266 12.15 19.33 4.80
CA GLU A 266 12.12 17.87 4.93
C GLU A 266 13.44 17.28 5.43
N SER A 267 14.57 17.80 4.94
CA SER A 267 15.90 17.37 5.38
C SER A 267 16.17 17.68 6.86
N GLU A 268 15.72 18.84 7.35
CA GLU A 268 15.83 19.19 8.76
C GLU A 268 14.94 18.31 9.63
N ARG A 269 13.69 18.07 9.20
CA ARG A 269 12.76 17.17 9.88
C ARG A 269 13.36 15.77 10.02
N TYR A 270 13.88 15.22 8.93
CA TYR A 270 14.58 13.93 8.94
C TYR A 270 15.74 13.91 9.94
N ARG A 271 16.64 14.91 9.88
CA ARG A 271 17.81 14.97 10.77
C ARG A 271 17.41 15.00 12.24
N TYR A 272 16.39 15.77 12.60
CA TYR A 272 15.91 15.82 13.98
C TYR A 272 15.23 14.52 14.40
N LEU A 273 14.46 13.90 13.50
CA LEU A 273 13.80 12.62 13.77
C LEU A 273 14.80 11.50 13.98
N ALA A 274 15.76 11.35 13.07
CA ALA A 274 16.82 10.36 13.16
C ALA A 274 17.54 10.51 14.51
N LYS A 275 17.89 11.75 14.88
CA LYS A 275 18.51 12.04 16.18
C LYS A 275 17.62 11.69 17.38
N PHE A 276 16.30 11.83 17.27
CA PHE A 276 15.38 11.53 18.36
C PHE A 276 15.10 10.02 18.49
N LEU A 277 14.80 9.36 17.36
CA LEU A 277 14.47 7.94 17.31
C LEU A 277 15.71 7.08 17.54
N GLN A 278 16.85 7.41 16.94
CA GLN A 278 18.13 6.69 17.04
C GLN A 278 19.10 7.42 17.98
N ASN A 279 18.61 7.76 19.19
CA ASN A 279 19.44 8.41 20.19
C ASN A 279 20.37 7.40 20.91
N GLU A 280 21.23 7.86 21.82
CA GLU A 280 22.18 7.01 22.57
C GLU A 280 21.52 5.88 23.39
N LYS A 281 20.21 5.94 23.66
CA LYS A 281 19.44 4.90 24.34
C LYS A 281 18.78 3.92 23.38
N PHE A 282 18.87 4.15 22.07
CA PHE A 282 18.38 3.21 21.07
C PHE A 282 19.12 1.88 21.25
N PRO A 283 18.42 0.74 21.23
CA PRO A 283 19.01 -0.50 21.66
C PRO A 283 19.94 -1.04 20.55
N GLU A 284 21.10 -1.56 20.95
CA GLU A 284 22.02 -2.25 20.03
C GLU A 284 21.49 -3.62 19.60
N GLU A 285 20.54 -4.18 20.36
CA GLU A 285 19.97 -5.50 20.16
C GLU A 285 18.43 -5.46 20.12
N ILE A 286 17.82 -6.44 19.46
CA ILE A 286 16.36 -6.58 19.44
C ILE A 286 15.83 -6.81 20.86
N THR A 287 14.84 -6.02 21.26
CA THR A 287 14.23 -6.15 22.59
C THR A 287 13.33 -7.37 22.69
N ALA A 288 13.11 -7.86 23.92
CA ALA A 288 12.35 -9.08 24.17
C ALA A 288 10.90 -8.99 23.65
N GLY A 289 10.28 -7.82 23.76
CA GLY A 289 8.93 -7.54 23.25
C GLY A 289 8.85 -7.73 21.74
N TYR A 290 9.75 -7.10 20.99
CA TYR A 290 9.77 -7.19 19.53
C TYR A 290 10.16 -8.58 19.04
N GLN A 291 11.10 -9.25 19.72
CA GLN A 291 11.48 -10.62 19.42
C GLN A 291 10.31 -11.61 19.62
N ALA A 292 9.55 -11.46 20.71
CA ALA A 292 8.37 -12.27 20.97
C ALA A 292 7.24 -11.96 19.98
N LEU A 293 7.05 -10.68 19.60
CA LEU A 293 6.08 -10.31 18.57
C LEU A 293 6.44 -10.94 17.21
N ALA A 294 7.70 -10.88 16.78
CA ALA A 294 8.15 -11.51 15.54
C ALA A 294 7.88 -13.04 15.57
N THR A 295 8.08 -13.69 16.72
CA THR A 295 7.75 -15.11 16.93
C THR A 295 6.23 -15.37 16.79
N LEU A 296 5.39 -14.53 17.37
CA LEU A 296 3.93 -14.67 17.28
C LEU A 296 3.41 -14.41 15.85
N LEU A 297 4.02 -13.45 15.14
CA LEU A 297 3.77 -13.21 13.72
C LEU A 297 4.16 -14.43 12.89
N ALA A 298 5.32 -15.05 13.13
CA ALA A 298 5.75 -16.28 12.48
C ALA A 298 4.75 -17.43 12.70
N ASN A 299 4.20 -17.52 13.91
CA ASN A 299 3.30 -18.59 14.33
C ASN A 299 1.80 -18.35 14.06
N LYS A 300 1.47 -17.36 13.21
CA LYS A 300 0.10 -17.09 12.73
C LYS A 300 -0.89 -16.60 13.78
N TYR A 301 -0.41 -16.00 14.86
CA TYR A 301 -1.29 -15.33 15.84
C TYR A 301 -1.75 -13.94 15.37
N PHE A 302 -1.01 -13.34 14.45
CA PHE A 302 -1.36 -12.08 13.80
C PHE A 302 -0.97 -12.15 12.32
N ASP A 303 -1.73 -11.47 11.47
CA ASP A 303 -1.51 -11.38 10.01
C ASP A 303 -1.56 -9.93 9.49
N LEU A 304 -2.02 -8.98 10.31
CA LEU A 304 -2.08 -7.56 9.99
C LEU A 304 -1.66 -6.76 11.21
N VAL A 305 -0.61 -5.97 11.06
CA VAL A 305 -0.12 -5.01 12.05
C VAL A 305 -0.29 -3.62 11.46
N LEU A 306 -1.00 -2.76 12.16
CA LEU A 306 -1.02 -1.32 11.90
C LEU A 306 -0.15 -0.65 12.95
N THR A 307 0.76 0.22 12.54
CA THR A 307 1.60 0.95 13.48
C THR A 307 1.72 2.42 13.13
N THR A 308 1.72 3.27 14.16
CA THR A 308 2.05 4.70 14.03
C THR A 308 3.53 4.98 14.30
N ASN A 309 4.34 3.93 14.55
CA ASN A 309 5.75 4.09 14.88
C ASN A 309 6.59 4.21 13.61
N GLY A 310 7.46 5.22 13.58
CA GLY A 310 8.42 5.44 12.50
C GLY A 310 9.80 4.83 12.77
N ASP A 311 10.03 4.27 13.96
CA ASP A 311 11.27 3.60 14.32
C ASP A 311 11.44 2.24 13.59
N PRO A 312 12.68 1.72 13.47
CA PRO A 312 12.96 0.49 12.73
C PRO A 312 12.81 -0.78 13.59
N LEU A 313 12.44 -0.71 14.87
CA LEU A 313 12.55 -1.84 15.81
C LEU A 313 11.74 -3.07 15.39
N LEU A 314 10.54 -2.86 14.82
CA LEU A 314 9.74 -3.96 14.30
C LEU A 314 10.39 -4.60 13.07
N ASP A 315 10.93 -3.77 12.18
CA ASP A 315 11.56 -4.20 10.93
C ASP A 315 12.80 -5.05 11.24
N ASP A 316 13.63 -4.55 12.17
CA ASP A 316 14.84 -5.22 12.65
C ASP A 316 14.50 -6.56 13.31
N ALA A 317 13.41 -6.62 14.09
CA ALA A 317 12.98 -7.85 14.75
C ALA A 317 12.48 -8.93 13.78
N LEU A 318 11.78 -8.53 12.71
CA LEU A 318 11.32 -9.46 11.67
C LEU A 318 12.50 -10.00 10.87
N SER A 319 13.46 -9.13 10.54
CA SER A 319 14.71 -9.49 9.88
C SER A 319 15.52 -10.46 10.75
N ALA A 320 15.69 -10.16 12.05
CA ALA A 320 16.39 -11.02 12.99
C ALA A 320 15.70 -12.38 13.19
N ALA A 321 14.37 -12.43 13.13
CA ALA A 321 13.58 -13.66 13.15
C ALA A 321 13.66 -14.46 11.84
N ARG A 322 14.35 -13.94 10.81
CA ARG A 322 14.46 -14.52 9.46
C ARG A 322 13.10 -14.83 8.86
N LEU A 323 12.10 -13.96 9.08
CA LEU A 323 10.88 -13.99 8.29
C LEU A 323 11.24 -13.55 6.88
N TRP A 324 10.75 -14.24 5.86
CA TRP A 324 11.11 -13.96 4.46
C TRP A 324 10.05 -13.02 3.85
N ARG A 325 10.33 -12.38 2.71
CA ARG A 325 9.30 -11.59 1.98
C ARG A 325 8.06 -12.40 1.56
N ARG A 326 8.15 -13.73 1.49
CA ARG A 326 6.97 -14.60 1.33
C ARG A 326 6.11 -14.65 2.59
N ASP A 327 6.69 -14.40 3.75
CA ASP A 327 6.04 -14.49 5.06
C ASP A 327 5.45 -13.13 5.47
N TYR A 328 6.11 -12.02 5.11
CA TYR A 328 5.61 -10.67 5.42
C TYR A 328 5.91 -9.60 4.36
N ILE A 329 5.16 -8.50 4.41
CA ILE A 329 5.43 -7.25 3.69
C ILE A 329 5.25 -6.05 4.62
N ILE A 330 6.10 -5.03 4.45
CA ILE A 330 5.96 -3.72 5.07
C ILE A 330 5.44 -2.75 4.02
N LEU A 331 4.34 -2.07 4.34
CA LEU A 331 3.66 -1.10 3.52
C LEU A 331 3.74 0.24 4.24
N VAL A 332 4.50 1.19 3.69
CA VAL A 332 4.68 2.51 4.29
C VAL A 332 3.73 3.49 3.61
N ASN A 333 2.78 4.01 4.39
CA ASN A 333 1.80 4.96 3.87
C ASN A 333 2.49 6.27 3.45
N GLY A 334 2.06 6.82 2.32
CA GLY A 334 2.71 7.96 1.65
C GLY A 334 3.90 7.58 0.76
N VAL A 335 4.55 6.42 0.97
CA VAL A 335 5.62 5.91 0.08
C VAL A 335 5.01 5.04 -1.01
N ILE A 336 4.11 4.13 -0.61
CA ILE A 336 3.40 3.26 -1.54
C ILE A 336 2.13 3.99 -1.99
N ARG A 337 1.94 4.09 -3.31
CA ARG A 337 0.70 4.63 -3.89
C ARG A 337 -0.50 3.83 -3.38
N PRO A 338 -1.62 4.47 -2.98
CA PRO A 338 -2.77 3.76 -2.42
C PRO A 338 -3.23 2.56 -3.26
N GLU A 339 -3.32 2.69 -4.58
CA GLU A 339 -3.79 1.62 -5.47
C GLU A 339 -2.87 0.39 -5.48
N ARG A 340 -1.60 0.56 -5.09
CA ARG A 340 -0.63 -0.54 -4.94
C ARG A 340 -0.67 -1.19 -3.56
N MET A 341 -1.34 -0.59 -2.59
CA MET A 341 -1.54 -1.14 -1.25
C MET A 341 -2.71 -2.13 -1.19
N GLU A 342 -3.72 -1.93 -2.04
CA GLU A 342 -4.94 -2.74 -2.10
C GLU A 342 -4.66 -4.23 -2.33
N LEU A 343 -3.86 -4.55 -3.35
CA LEU A 343 -3.57 -5.94 -3.71
C LEU A 343 -2.82 -6.69 -2.58
N PRO A 344 -1.67 -6.19 -2.05
CA PRO A 344 -0.99 -6.85 -0.94
C PRO A 344 -1.81 -7.03 0.33
N LEU A 345 -2.74 -6.11 0.63
CA LEU A 345 -3.61 -6.21 1.80
C LEU A 345 -4.71 -7.27 1.64
N ARG A 346 -5.20 -7.49 0.41
CA ARG A 346 -6.24 -8.48 0.11
C ARG A 346 -5.69 -9.89 -0.10
N GLU A 347 -4.51 -10.02 -0.70
CA GLU A 347 -3.94 -11.32 -1.05
C GLU A 347 -3.54 -12.12 0.21
N PRO A 348 -3.68 -13.46 0.20
CA PRO A 348 -3.29 -14.30 1.33
C PRO A 348 -1.76 -14.39 1.50
N SER A 349 -1.00 -14.05 0.45
CA SER A 349 0.46 -14.04 0.45
C SER A 349 0.98 -12.68 -0.03
N PRO A 350 1.96 -12.07 0.66
CA PRO A 350 2.58 -12.57 1.89
C PRO A 350 1.62 -12.57 3.06
N ARG A 351 1.81 -13.49 4.00
CA ARG A 351 0.82 -13.76 5.06
C ARG A 351 0.65 -12.57 6.00
N VAL A 352 1.76 -12.01 6.47
CA VAL A 352 1.78 -10.91 7.43
C VAL A 352 1.92 -9.59 6.68
N LYS A 353 1.01 -8.65 6.95
CA LYS A 353 1.06 -7.30 6.39
C LYS A 353 1.32 -6.34 7.54
N ILE A 354 2.27 -5.43 7.34
CA ILE A 354 2.61 -4.41 8.32
C ILE A 354 2.41 -3.08 7.64
N VAL A 355 1.48 -2.28 8.12
CA VAL A 355 1.19 -0.96 7.57
C VAL A 355 1.70 0.10 8.54
N LYS A 356 2.69 0.88 8.09
CA LYS A 356 3.15 2.07 8.81
C LYS A 356 2.29 3.25 8.40
N LEU A 357 1.36 3.61 9.28
CA LEU A 357 0.27 4.55 8.99
C LEU A 357 0.76 5.98 8.76
N HIS A 358 1.80 6.40 9.49
CA HIS A 358 2.29 7.78 9.52
C HIS A 358 3.66 7.93 8.82
N GLY A 359 4.04 6.97 7.98
CA GLY A 359 5.35 6.93 7.33
C GLY A 359 6.42 6.22 8.17
N ASP A 360 7.69 6.40 7.80
CA ASP A 360 8.83 5.77 8.46
C ASP A 360 10.12 6.61 8.38
N LEU A 361 11.07 6.29 9.27
CA LEU A 361 12.37 6.94 9.27
C LEU A 361 13.20 6.57 8.03
N PHE A 362 13.15 5.30 7.60
CA PHE A 362 13.98 4.76 6.51
C PHE A 362 13.67 5.42 5.16
N SER A 363 12.39 5.57 4.81
CA SER A 363 11.97 6.23 3.57
C SER A 363 11.98 7.76 3.69
N ARG A 364 12.43 8.29 4.83
CA ARG A 364 12.52 9.73 5.13
C ARG A 364 11.20 10.48 4.97
N LEU A 365 10.08 9.76 5.11
CA LEU A 365 8.75 10.29 4.93
C LEU A 365 7.96 10.05 6.20
N MET A 366 7.52 11.11 6.88
CA MET A 366 6.71 10.97 8.08
C MET A 366 5.68 12.10 8.18
N ALA A 367 4.49 11.77 8.64
CA ALA A 367 3.47 12.73 9.01
C ALA A 367 3.71 13.22 10.45
N TRP A 368 3.90 14.54 10.61
CA TRP A 368 4.19 15.17 11.90
C TRP A 368 3.05 16.03 12.42
N THR A 369 2.25 16.60 11.51
CA THR A 369 1.11 17.45 11.83
C THR A 369 -0.20 16.70 11.65
N VAL A 370 -1.29 17.18 12.25
CA VAL A 370 -2.63 16.60 12.07
C VAL A 370 -2.99 16.57 10.59
N ASP A 371 -2.78 17.67 9.87
CA ASP A 371 -3.10 17.77 8.45
C ASP A 371 -2.30 16.77 7.59
N GLU A 372 -1.08 16.43 7.99
CA GLU A 372 -0.27 15.41 7.32
C GLU A 372 -0.77 14.00 7.66
N MET A 373 -1.07 13.72 8.93
CA MET A 373 -1.59 12.42 9.38
C MET A 373 -2.95 12.14 8.73
N ASP A 374 -3.85 13.12 8.74
CA ASP A 374 -5.17 13.04 8.13
C ASP A 374 -5.06 12.84 6.62
N ARG A 375 -4.14 13.54 5.93
CA ARG A 375 -3.94 13.37 4.49
C ARG A 375 -3.45 11.97 4.15
N PHE A 376 -2.43 11.48 4.85
CA PHE A 376 -1.89 10.13 4.65
C PHE A 376 -3.00 9.09 4.79
N LEU A 377 -3.79 9.17 5.86
CA LEU A 377 -4.87 8.21 6.09
C LEU A 377 -6.01 8.37 5.10
N SER A 378 -6.40 9.60 4.74
CA SER A 378 -7.51 9.87 3.81
C SER A 378 -7.25 9.31 2.41
N GLU A 379 -6.01 9.39 1.91
CA GLU A 379 -5.64 8.85 0.60
C GLU A 379 -5.73 7.32 0.55
N SER A 380 -5.53 6.65 1.69
CA SER A 380 -5.56 5.19 1.83
C SER A 380 -6.84 4.65 2.49
N TRP A 381 -7.81 5.52 2.77
CA TRP A 381 -8.90 5.24 3.70
C TRP A 381 -9.72 4.01 3.30
N ASP A 382 -10.28 4.01 2.10
CA ASP A 382 -11.16 2.94 1.62
C ASP A 382 -10.45 1.58 1.63
N ILE A 383 -9.16 1.57 1.31
CA ILE A 383 -8.34 0.36 1.27
C ILE A 383 -8.08 -0.18 2.68
N LEU A 384 -7.77 0.71 3.63
CA LEU A 384 -7.54 0.35 5.02
C LEU A 384 -8.85 -0.10 5.69
N GLU A 385 -9.96 0.61 5.43
CA GLU A 385 -11.29 0.28 5.93
C GLU A 385 -11.71 -1.13 5.46
N ASP A 386 -11.57 -1.42 4.17
CA ASP A 386 -11.79 -2.76 3.61
C ASP A 386 -10.92 -3.83 4.29
N ALA A 387 -9.63 -3.54 4.53
CA ALA A 387 -8.69 -4.50 5.10
C ALA A 387 -9.01 -4.86 6.56
N VAL A 388 -9.65 -3.95 7.29
CA VAL A 388 -10.02 -4.13 8.71
C VAL A 388 -11.49 -4.49 8.92
N ALA A 389 -12.32 -4.40 7.89
CA ALA A 389 -13.76 -4.67 7.97
C ALA A 389 -14.08 -6.05 8.59
N GLY A 390 -14.94 -6.03 9.61
CA GLY A 390 -15.36 -7.19 10.40
C GLY A 390 -14.32 -7.76 11.35
N ARG A 391 -13.15 -7.13 11.48
CA ARG A 391 -12.04 -7.64 12.32
C ARG A 391 -12.04 -7.02 13.70
N ASP A 392 -11.62 -7.81 14.68
CA ASP A 392 -11.32 -7.30 16.01
C ASP A 392 -9.97 -6.57 16.02
N PHE A 393 -9.78 -5.66 16.97
CA PHE A 393 -8.51 -4.96 17.19
C PHE A 393 -7.87 -5.38 18.52
N LEU A 394 -6.56 -5.56 18.51
CA LEU A 394 -5.72 -5.64 19.71
C LEU A 394 -4.84 -4.39 19.77
N VAL A 395 -5.10 -3.50 20.73
CA VAL A 395 -4.44 -2.21 20.86
C VAL A 395 -3.46 -2.26 22.03
N ILE A 396 -2.17 -2.07 21.74
CA ILE A 396 -1.10 -2.07 22.75
C ILE A 396 -0.12 -0.92 22.50
N GLY A 397 0.26 -0.23 23.57
CA GLY A 397 1.20 0.91 23.48
C GLY A 397 0.64 2.11 22.69
N TYR A 398 -0.66 2.13 22.38
CA TYR A 398 -1.29 3.21 21.64
C TYR A 398 -2.41 3.88 22.45
N SER A 399 -2.52 5.20 22.33
CA SER A 399 -3.46 5.99 23.13
C SER A 399 -4.82 6.19 22.47
N LEU A 400 -4.98 5.88 21.17
CA LEU A 400 -6.18 6.17 20.38
C LEU A 400 -6.58 7.67 20.42
N ARG A 401 -5.59 8.57 20.47
CA ARG A 401 -5.82 10.03 20.42
C ARG A 401 -5.90 10.59 19.01
N ASP A 402 -5.32 9.89 18.03
CA ASP A 402 -5.50 10.22 16.63
C ASP A 402 -6.93 9.88 16.21
N GLN A 403 -7.66 10.89 15.77
CA GLN A 403 -9.07 10.78 15.46
C GLN A 403 -9.30 9.89 14.23
N LYS A 404 -8.44 9.95 13.21
CA LYS A 404 -8.59 9.14 12.00
C LYS A 404 -8.27 7.68 12.25
N VAL A 405 -7.22 7.39 13.02
CA VAL A 405 -6.94 6.00 13.44
C VAL A 405 -8.09 5.46 14.29
N LEU A 406 -8.66 6.27 15.18
CA LEU A 406 -9.82 5.86 15.97
C LEU A 406 -11.07 5.59 15.11
N GLU A 407 -11.34 6.44 14.11
CA GLU A 407 -12.41 6.21 13.14
C GLU A 407 -12.20 4.89 12.39
N LEU A 408 -10.97 4.57 12.00
CA LEU A 408 -10.64 3.31 11.34
C LEU A 408 -10.94 2.11 12.26
N VAL A 409 -10.54 2.19 13.53
CA VAL A 409 -10.87 1.15 14.54
C VAL A 409 -12.39 0.99 14.71
N LYS A 410 -13.16 2.08 14.66
CA LYS A 410 -14.63 2.02 14.74
C LYS A 410 -15.25 1.41 13.49
N SER A 411 -14.76 1.78 12.31
CA SER A 411 -15.27 1.30 11.01
C SER A 411 -15.15 -0.22 10.85
N ALA A 412 -14.15 -0.82 11.49
CA ALA A 412 -13.94 -2.27 11.47
C ALA A 412 -15.13 -3.08 12.01
N GLY A 413 -15.95 -2.51 12.91
CA GLY A 413 -17.15 -3.16 13.43
C GLY A 413 -16.93 -4.36 14.37
N GLY A 414 -15.68 -4.79 14.57
CA GLY A 414 -15.31 -5.85 15.52
C GLY A 414 -15.18 -5.37 16.97
N SER A 415 -14.77 -6.29 17.86
CA SER A 415 -14.42 -5.98 19.25
C SER A 415 -13.05 -5.30 19.34
N VAL A 416 -12.86 -4.46 20.35
CA VAL A 416 -11.57 -3.83 20.65
C VAL A 416 -11.03 -4.39 21.96
N TRP A 417 -9.87 -5.04 21.92
CA TRP A 417 -9.07 -5.41 23.07
C TRP A 417 -8.05 -4.30 23.33
N PHE A 418 -8.28 -3.52 24.39
CA PHE A 418 -7.41 -2.41 24.78
C PHE A 418 -6.54 -2.80 25.98
N LEU A 419 -5.22 -2.76 25.81
CA LEU A 419 -4.25 -3.18 26.82
C LEU A 419 -3.57 -1.96 27.44
N HIS A 420 -3.49 -1.95 28.77
CA HIS A 420 -2.80 -0.89 29.49
C HIS A 420 -2.22 -1.40 30.82
N HIS A 421 -1.04 -0.91 31.20
CA HIS A 421 -0.35 -1.40 32.40
C HIS A 421 -0.96 -0.91 33.73
N ASP A 422 -1.49 0.31 33.75
CA ASP A 422 -2.02 0.97 34.96
C ASP A 422 -3.55 1.08 34.99
N LYS A 423 -4.15 1.81 34.03
CA LYS A 423 -5.59 2.04 33.95
C LYS A 423 -6.06 2.37 32.54
N VAL A 424 -7.36 2.24 32.28
CA VAL A 424 -7.97 2.81 31.05
C VAL A 424 -7.87 4.34 31.11
N PRO A 425 -7.26 5.01 30.12
CA PRO A 425 -7.17 6.47 30.10
C PRO A 425 -8.53 7.17 30.09
N ASP A 426 -8.64 8.30 30.81
CA ASP A 426 -9.90 9.03 30.98
C ASP A 426 -10.50 9.53 29.65
N HIS A 427 -9.67 9.85 28.65
CA HIS A 427 -10.15 10.32 27.35
C HIS A 427 -10.87 9.22 26.54
N LEU A 428 -10.68 7.94 26.89
CA LEU A 428 -11.40 6.83 26.27
C LEU A 428 -12.82 6.66 26.83
N LYS A 429 -13.21 7.44 27.85
CA LYS A 429 -14.50 7.29 28.55
C LYS A 429 -15.73 7.47 27.66
N ASP A 430 -15.63 8.38 26.71
CA ASP A 430 -16.70 8.62 25.76
C ASP A 430 -16.56 7.73 24.52
N ILE A 431 -15.32 7.36 24.18
CA ILE A 431 -15.01 6.53 23.01
C ILE A 431 -15.62 5.13 23.12
N TYR A 432 -15.56 4.47 24.29
CA TYR A 432 -16.13 3.12 24.41
C TYR A 432 -17.65 3.08 24.34
N LYS A 433 -18.36 4.22 24.50
CA LYS A 433 -19.83 4.26 24.33
C LYS A 433 -20.22 4.09 22.86
N GLU A 434 -19.31 4.47 21.97
CA GLU A 434 -19.47 4.38 20.51
C GLU A 434 -18.96 3.05 19.96
N ILE A 435 -18.16 2.31 20.73
CA ILE A 435 -17.63 1.00 20.34
C ILE A 435 -18.47 -0.09 20.99
N LYS A 436 -19.19 -0.88 20.18
CA LYS A 436 -20.13 -1.90 20.64
C LYS A 436 -19.54 -2.89 21.65
N PHE A 437 -18.28 -3.29 21.46
CA PHE A 437 -17.59 -4.25 22.32
C PHE A 437 -16.17 -3.79 22.68
N PHE A 438 -16.04 -2.96 23.71
CA PHE A 438 -14.75 -2.52 24.23
C PHE A 438 -14.31 -3.37 25.44
N ARG A 439 -13.26 -4.16 25.25
CA ARG A 439 -12.68 -5.09 26.23
C ARG A 439 -11.38 -4.52 26.77
N ALA A 440 -11.35 -4.11 28.03
CA ALA A 440 -10.15 -3.56 28.64
C ALA A 440 -9.40 -4.63 29.44
N VAL A 441 -8.12 -4.82 29.14
CA VAL A 441 -7.19 -5.64 29.93
C VAL A 441 -6.21 -4.70 30.61
N VAL A 442 -6.33 -4.57 31.93
CA VAL A 442 -5.49 -3.69 32.75
C VAL A 442 -4.69 -4.55 33.71
N ASP A 443 -3.39 -4.64 33.49
CA ASP A 443 -2.47 -5.44 34.29
C ASP A 443 -1.05 -4.86 34.18
N PRO A 444 -0.24 -4.78 35.24
CA PRO A 444 1.14 -4.28 35.18
C PRO A 444 2.03 -4.93 34.10
N LYS A 445 1.72 -6.17 33.68
CA LYS A 445 2.40 -6.89 32.60
C LYS A 445 1.96 -6.44 31.19
N CYS A 446 0.93 -5.62 31.06
CA CYS A 446 0.46 -5.05 29.79
C CYS A 446 1.34 -3.89 29.30
N THR A 447 2.65 -3.92 29.56
CA THR A 447 3.63 -3.14 28.80
C THR A 447 4.10 -3.99 27.62
N PHE A 448 4.56 -3.37 26.53
CA PHE A 448 4.94 -4.12 25.32
C PHE A 448 6.04 -5.16 25.57
N GLU A 449 7.10 -4.79 26.30
CA GLU A 449 8.23 -5.69 26.61
C GLU A 449 7.87 -6.84 27.57
N ALA A 450 6.82 -6.70 28.37
CA ALA A 450 6.38 -7.77 29.28
C ALA A 450 5.25 -8.61 28.67
N PHE A 451 4.35 -7.97 27.93
CA PHE A 451 3.15 -8.60 27.40
C PHE A 451 3.46 -9.64 26.34
N PHE A 452 4.23 -9.29 25.31
CA PHE A 452 4.48 -10.22 24.20
C PHE A 452 5.28 -11.46 24.61
N PRO A 453 6.32 -11.37 25.46
CA PRO A 453 6.97 -12.55 26.00
C PRO A 453 6.02 -13.43 26.83
N ALA A 454 5.20 -12.81 27.69
CA ALA A 454 4.21 -13.55 28.48
C ALA A 454 3.15 -14.21 27.59
N LEU A 455 2.73 -13.53 26.52
CA LEU A 455 1.76 -14.06 25.55
C LEU A 455 2.34 -15.24 24.78
N ALA A 456 3.58 -15.14 24.31
CA ALA A 456 4.27 -16.25 23.64
C ALA A 456 4.44 -17.45 24.58
N GLU A 457 4.83 -17.23 25.83
CA GLU A 457 4.93 -18.29 26.85
C GLU A 457 3.58 -18.96 27.11
N ALA A 458 2.51 -18.17 27.32
CA ALA A 458 1.17 -18.69 27.57
C ALA A 458 0.61 -19.50 26.39
N LEU A 459 0.95 -19.09 25.16
CA LEU A 459 0.62 -19.80 23.92
C LEU A 459 1.59 -20.94 23.59
N LYS A 460 2.58 -21.19 24.45
CA LYS A 460 3.61 -22.25 24.32
C LYS A 460 4.47 -22.12 23.07
N GLU A 461 4.69 -20.89 22.62
CA GLU A 461 5.58 -20.58 21.51
C GLU A 461 7.01 -20.36 22.02
N ALA A 462 7.97 -21.03 21.39
CA ALA A 462 9.37 -20.91 21.76
C ALA A 462 9.95 -19.59 21.22
N VAL A 463 10.16 -18.61 22.10
CA VAL A 463 10.92 -17.40 21.77
C VAL A 463 12.41 -17.75 21.81
N PRO A 464 13.16 -17.58 20.71
CA PRO A 464 14.61 -17.78 20.73
C PRO A 464 15.22 -16.90 21.81
N ARG A 465 16.06 -17.43 22.69
CA ARG A 465 16.86 -16.58 23.59
C ARG A 465 17.96 -15.91 22.77
N GLN A 466 18.31 -14.66 23.10
CA GLN A 466 19.32 -13.85 22.40
C GLN A 466 20.60 -14.62 22.01
N PRO A 467 21.30 -14.19 20.94
CA PRO A 467 22.39 -14.93 20.31
C PRO A 467 23.68 -14.88 21.16
N SER A 468 23.76 -15.75 22.17
CA SER A 468 25.06 -16.20 22.71
C SER A 468 25.65 -17.40 21.96
N ASP A 469 24.96 -17.88 20.92
CA ASP A 469 25.46 -18.85 19.95
C ASP A 469 26.25 -18.18 18.80
N ALA A 470 27.09 -17.20 19.15
CA ALA A 470 27.94 -16.47 18.19
C ALA A 470 28.83 -17.41 17.34
N ALA A 471 29.20 -18.57 17.90
CA ALA A 471 29.99 -19.59 17.19
C ALA A 471 29.19 -20.34 16.10
N GLU A 472 27.88 -20.52 16.26
CA GLU A 472 27.02 -21.11 15.22
C GLU A 472 26.66 -20.06 14.16
N LEU A 473 26.54 -18.78 14.56
CA LEU A 473 26.31 -17.65 13.66
C LEU A 473 27.50 -17.35 12.74
N GLU A 474 28.74 -17.36 13.26
CA GLU A 474 29.96 -17.15 12.45
C GLU A 474 30.17 -18.25 11.40
N SER A 475 29.80 -19.50 11.72
CA SER A 475 29.88 -20.60 10.75
C SER A 475 28.89 -20.43 9.60
N ARG A 476 27.71 -19.85 9.86
CA ARG A 476 26.65 -19.62 8.86
C ARG A 476 26.85 -18.34 8.04
N SER A 477 27.47 -17.30 8.59
CA SER A 477 27.81 -16.09 7.84
C SER A 477 28.94 -16.33 6.83
N ALA A 478 29.88 -17.23 7.14
CA ALA A 478 30.84 -17.72 6.14
C ALA A 478 30.15 -18.50 4.99
N GLU A 479 29.22 -19.40 5.30
CA GLU A 479 28.47 -20.16 4.29
C GLU A 479 27.55 -19.27 3.41
N THR A 480 27.05 -18.15 3.95
CA THR A 480 26.16 -17.24 3.19
C THR A 480 26.90 -16.30 2.26
N ILE A 481 28.17 -15.96 2.52
CA ILE A 481 28.99 -15.20 1.57
C ILE A 481 29.17 -15.98 0.27
N ASP A 482 29.41 -17.30 0.37
CA ASP A 482 29.57 -18.18 -0.80
C ASP A 482 28.24 -18.47 -1.51
N ALA A 483 27.11 -18.37 -0.81
CA ALA A 483 25.80 -18.59 -1.41
C ALA A 483 25.32 -17.43 -2.30
N GLY A 484 25.95 -16.24 -2.23
CA GLY A 484 25.52 -15.03 -2.93
C GLY A 484 24.17 -14.50 -2.43
N ALA A 485 23.77 -13.33 -2.95
CA ALA A 485 22.51 -12.68 -2.63
C ALA A 485 21.30 -13.53 -3.01
N GLN A 486 20.34 -13.67 -2.10
CA GLN A 486 19.11 -14.45 -2.28
C GLN A 486 17.84 -13.66 -1.94
N THR A 487 18.01 -12.50 -1.30
CA THR A 487 16.93 -11.63 -0.86
C THR A 487 17.14 -10.22 -1.38
N ILE A 488 16.05 -9.45 -1.46
CA ILE A 488 16.16 -8.03 -1.82
C ILE A 488 16.96 -7.25 -0.77
N ASP A 489 17.01 -7.70 0.48
CA ASP A 489 17.86 -7.05 1.48
C ASP A 489 19.33 -7.32 1.18
N ASP A 490 19.67 -8.52 0.67
CA ASP A 490 21.00 -8.76 0.11
C ASP A 490 21.28 -7.86 -1.10
N LEU A 491 20.31 -7.64 -1.99
CA LEU A 491 20.43 -6.68 -3.10
C LEU A 491 20.68 -5.26 -2.57
N MET A 492 19.96 -4.83 -1.52
CA MET A 492 20.14 -3.53 -0.87
C MET A 492 21.51 -3.38 -0.25
N SER A 493 21.91 -4.34 0.58
CA SER A 493 23.21 -4.32 1.24
C SER A 493 24.37 -4.47 0.24
N ALA A 494 24.13 -5.11 -0.91
CA ALA A 494 25.14 -5.28 -1.96
C ALA A 494 25.23 -4.06 -2.89
N THR A 495 24.45 -3.00 -2.67
CA THR A 495 24.41 -1.81 -3.53
C THR A 495 24.85 -0.58 -2.74
N PHE A 496 25.65 0.27 -3.39
CA PHE A 496 26.34 1.39 -2.75
C PHE A 496 26.16 2.67 -3.58
N GLY A 497 26.13 3.81 -2.89
CA GLY A 497 26.31 5.11 -3.55
C GLY A 497 27.80 5.44 -3.67
N ILE A 498 28.23 5.97 -4.81
CA ILE A 498 29.56 6.54 -4.99
C ILE A 498 29.51 8.02 -4.62
N ALA A 499 30.26 8.41 -3.60
CA ALA A 499 30.34 9.80 -3.15
C ALA A 499 31.38 10.59 -3.96
N GLY A 500 31.00 11.80 -4.38
CA GLY A 500 31.92 12.77 -4.97
C GLY A 500 32.78 13.51 -3.93
N PRO A 501 33.66 14.45 -4.35
CA PRO A 501 34.59 15.15 -3.47
C PRO A 501 33.84 16.17 -2.60
N ASP A 502 32.63 16.53 -3.03
CA ASP A 502 31.62 17.31 -2.32
C ASP A 502 30.81 16.45 -1.33
N GLY A 503 31.06 15.14 -1.25
CA GLY A 503 30.29 14.19 -0.45
C GLY A 503 28.92 13.85 -1.02
N VAL A 504 28.56 14.37 -2.21
CA VAL A 504 27.27 14.11 -2.84
C VAL A 504 27.35 12.82 -3.63
N LEU A 505 26.37 11.94 -3.47
CA LEU A 505 26.29 10.69 -4.22
C LEU A 505 26.04 10.98 -5.71
N LYS A 506 26.91 10.49 -6.59
CA LYS A 506 26.86 10.77 -8.04
C LYS A 506 26.44 9.57 -8.88
N ALA A 507 26.66 8.35 -8.38
CA ALA A 507 26.40 7.11 -9.11
C ALA A 507 26.16 5.94 -8.17
N THR A 508 25.65 4.84 -8.70
CA THR A 508 25.41 3.60 -7.97
C THR A 508 26.48 2.57 -8.33
N ALA A 509 26.89 1.79 -7.34
CA ALA A 509 27.79 0.64 -7.49
C ALA A 509 27.16 -0.59 -6.83
N PHE A 510 27.65 -1.79 -7.15
CA PHE A 510 27.18 -3.02 -6.52
C PHE A 510 28.27 -4.08 -6.37
N LEU A 511 28.18 -4.90 -5.33
CA LEU A 511 29.07 -6.02 -5.04
C LEU A 511 28.65 -7.26 -5.79
N LEU A 512 29.57 -7.89 -6.51
CA LEU A 512 29.41 -9.25 -7.05
C LEU A 512 29.87 -10.32 -6.05
N ALA A 513 29.26 -11.50 -6.11
CA ALA A 513 29.69 -12.67 -5.36
C ALA A 513 30.93 -13.32 -5.98
N GLU A 514 30.90 -13.52 -7.30
CA GLU A 514 31.94 -14.24 -8.05
C GLU A 514 32.20 -13.55 -9.40
N PRO A 515 33.38 -12.94 -9.61
CA PRO A 515 34.39 -12.64 -8.59
C PRO A 515 33.89 -11.63 -7.55
N ARG A 516 34.45 -11.64 -6.34
CA ARG A 516 34.09 -10.69 -5.28
C ARG A 516 34.71 -9.32 -5.53
N VAL A 517 34.03 -8.52 -6.34
CA VAL A 517 34.44 -7.17 -6.75
C VAL A 517 33.25 -6.24 -6.71
N ILE A 518 33.50 -4.94 -6.61
CA ILE A 518 32.45 -3.92 -6.72
C ILE A 518 32.47 -3.36 -8.15
N LEU A 519 31.30 -3.23 -8.77
CA LEU A 519 31.15 -2.70 -10.11
C LEU A 519 30.39 -1.38 -10.09
N CYS A 520 30.81 -0.47 -10.95
CA CYS A 520 30.04 0.70 -11.35
C CYS A 520 30.25 0.95 -12.85
N ASP A 521 29.45 1.85 -13.42
CA ASP A 521 29.65 2.26 -14.80
C ASP A 521 30.82 3.25 -14.93
N ARG A 522 31.45 3.31 -16.11
CA ARG A 522 32.59 4.20 -16.33
C ARG A 522 32.27 5.68 -16.13
N SER A 523 31.06 6.14 -16.45
CA SER A 523 30.72 7.56 -16.30
C SER A 523 30.83 8.04 -14.85
N ALA A 524 30.55 7.14 -13.89
CA ALA A 524 30.79 7.38 -12.47
C ALA A 524 32.28 7.51 -12.12
N SER A 525 33.14 6.77 -12.82
CA SER A 525 34.58 6.71 -12.54
C SER A 525 35.36 7.89 -13.15
N ASP A 526 34.91 8.45 -14.28
CA ASP A 526 35.51 9.66 -14.87
C ASP A 526 35.42 10.86 -13.92
N LEU A 527 34.51 10.82 -12.93
CA LEU A 527 34.40 11.84 -11.90
C LEU A 527 35.49 11.73 -10.79
N HIS A 528 36.05 10.54 -10.49
CA HIS A 528 36.78 10.34 -9.22
C HIS A 528 38.10 9.55 -9.25
N VAL A 529 38.61 9.08 -10.39
CA VAL A 529 39.99 8.54 -10.45
C VAL A 529 41.03 9.67 -10.52
N VAL A 530 40.94 10.67 -9.64
CA VAL A 530 41.93 11.76 -9.54
C VAL A 530 43.07 11.41 -8.57
N ALA A 531 42.93 10.33 -7.79
CA ALA A 531 44.00 9.80 -6.93
C ALA A 531 43.98 8.26 -6.77
N GLY A 532 43.17 7.55 -7.55
CA GLY A 532 43.01 6.09 -7.44
C GLY A 532 42.10 5.61 -6.31
N GLU A 533 41.48 6.51 -5.55
CA GLU A 533 40.61 6.20 -4.41
C GLU A 533 39.14 6.54 -4.73
N VAL A 534 38.21 5.65 -4.36
CA VAL A 534 36.76 5.77 -4.57
C VAL A 534 36.07 5.62 -3.21
N ILE A 535 35.20 6.57 -2.87
CA ILE A 535 34.43 6.53 -1.62
C ILE A 535 33.04 5.94 -1.92
N LEU A 536 32.69 4.90 -1.20
CA LEU A 536 31.40 4.22 -1.25
C LEU A 536 30.64 4.47 0.04
N ILE A 537 29.32 4.61 -0.08
CA ILE A 537 28.37 4.75 1.01
C ILE A 537 27.37 3.60 0.90
N ASP A 538 27.22 2.79 1.94
CA ASP A 538 26.23 1.69 1.96
C ASP A 538 24.81 2.15 2.32
N SER A 539 23.89 1.20 2.39
CA SER A 539 22.49 1.45 2.77
C SER A 539 22.32 1.95 4.21
N ASN A 540 23.30 1.74 5.08
CA ASN A 540 23.30 2.22 6.47
C ASN A 540 23.90 3.63 6.60
N GLY A 541 24.50 4.14 5.52
CA GLY A 541 25.20 5.42 5.50
C GLY A 541 26.66 5.32 5.90
N ASP A 542 27.19 4.11 6.08
CA ASP A 542 28.59 3.88 6.41
C ASP A 542 29.47 4.13 5.19
N SER A 543 30.58 4.83 5.42
CA SER A 543 31.52 5.21 4.38
C SER A 543 32.74 4.31 4.38
N PHE A 544 33.11 3.83 3.20
CA PHE A 544 34.33 3.05 3.02
C PHE A 544 35.07 3.46 1.74
N SER A 545 36.39 3.33 1.80
CA SER A 545 37.29 3.65 0.71
C SER A 545 37.72 2.38 -0.02
N THR A 546 37.78 2.46 -1.35
CA THR A 546 38.31 1.42 -2.22
C THR A 546 39.10 2.04 -3.37
N ARG A 547 39.66 1.23 -4.27
CA ARG A 547 40.36 1.66 -5.49
C ARG A 547 39.87 0.91 -6.71
N ALA A 548 40.00 1.57 -7.86
CA ALA A 548 39.79 0.91 -9.15
C ALA A 548 40.93 -0.05 -9.47
N ILE A 549 40.57 -1.27 -9.87
CA ILE A 549 41.52 -2.32 -10.29
C ILE A 549 41.53 -2.52 -11.80
N ALA A 550 40.42 -2.27 -12.49
CA ALA A 550 40.33 -2.34 -13.95
C ALA A 550 39.22 -1.42 -14.47
N VAL A 551 39.36 -0.93 -15.70
CA VAL A 551 38.36 -0.11 -16.40
C VAL A 551 38.20 -0.63 -17.81
N GLU A 552 36.97 -0.99 -18.21
CA GLU A 552 36.68 -1.37 -19.60
C GLU A 552 36.58 -0.09 -20.43
N SER A 553 37.43 0.04 -21.45
CA SER A 553 37.53 1.26 -22.24
C SER A 553 36.88 1.17 -23.62
N THR A 554 36.42 -0.01 -24.02
CA THR A 554 35.86 -0.31 -25.34
C THR A 554 34.42 0.19 -25.50
N SER A 555 33.68 0.32 -24.40
CA SER A 555 32.35 0.89 -24.36
C SER A 555 32.35 2.22 -23.60
N PRO A 556 31.50 3.20 -23.97
CA PRO A 556 31.27 4.39 -23.16
C PRO A 556 30.67 4.05 -21.78
N PHE A 557 30.02 2.88 -21.67
CA PHE A 557 29.46 2.35 -20.41
C PHE A 557 30.26 1.18 -19.88
N GLY A 558 31.53 1.02 -20.29
CA GLY A 558 32.37 -0.05 -19.78
C GLY A 558 32.34 -0.11 -18.24
N PRO A 559 32.27 -1.29 -17.60
CA PRO A 559 32.32 -1.33 -16.15
C PRO A 559 33.69 -0.90 -15.64
N THR A 560 33.68 -0.16 -14.55
CA THR A 560 34.84 0.04 -13.67
C THR A 560 34.77 -0.99 -12.57
N VAL A 561 35.83 -1.79 -12.44
CA VAL A 561 35.97 -2.81 -11.40
C VAL A 561 36.74 -2.21 -10.24
N LEU A 562 36.14 -2.24 -9.05
CA LEU A 562 36.71 -1.78 -7.79
C LEU A 562 37.02 -2.96 -6.89
N GLU A 563 38.04 -2.81 -6.04
CA GLU A 563 38.40 -3.78 -5.02
C GLU A 563 37.27 -3.90 -3.98
N ALA A 564 36.86 -5.12 -3.63
CA ALA A 564 35.91 -5.32 -2.53
C ALA A 564 36.68 -5.36 -1.20
N PRO A 565 36.41 -4.48 -0.23
CA PRO A 565 37.13 -4.51 1.05
C PRO A 565 36.89 -5.82 1.81
N ASP A 566 37.94 -6.40 2.41
CA ASP A 566 37.85 -7.68 3.15
C ASP A 566 36.85 -7.69 4.32
N HIS A 567 36.59 -6.52 4.89
CA HIS A 567 35.65 -6.35 6.00
C HIS A 567 34.18 -6.29 5.55
N LEU A 568 33.92 -6.12 4.25
CA LEU A 568 32.57 -6.13 3.72
C LEU A 568 32.05 -7.57 3.79
N ARG A 569 31.10 -7.84 4.70
CA ARG A 569 30.55 -9.19 4.94
C ARG A 569 29.28 -9.48 4.14
N THR A 570 28.80 -8.53 3.36
CA THR A 570 27.56 -8.67 2.61
C THR A 570 27.65 -9.78 1.55
N PRO A 571 26.59 -10.59 1.36
CA PRO A 571 26.47 -11.46 0.20
C PRO A 571 26.54 -10.64 -1.10
N GLY A 572 27.39 -11.03 -2.04
CA GLY A 572 27.47 -10.36 -3.34
C GLY A 572 26.38 -10.84 -4.30
N LEU A 573 26.06 -10.05 -5.32
CA LEU A 573 25.12 -10.43 -6.37
C LEU A 573 25.76 -11.42 -7.35
N ARG A 574 25.00 -12.40 -7.82
CA ARG A 574 25.51 -13.36 -8.82
C ARG A 574 25.48 -12.73 -10.20
N LEU A 575 26.51 -12.95 -11.02
CA LEU A 575 26.51 -12.45 -12.39
C LEU A 575 25.78 -13.41 -13.33
N ALA A 576 24.71 -12.95 -13.98
CA ALA A 576 24.04 -13.74 -15.02
C ALA A 576 24.90 -13.76 -16.29
N THR A 577 25.06 -14.95 -16.88
CA THR A 577 25.79 -15.13 -18.16
C THR A 577 24.88 -15.23 -19.37
N GLY A 578 23.58 -15.37 -19.14
CA GLY A 578 22.60 -15.47 -20.21
C GLY A 578 22.24 -14.12 -20.78
N ARG A 579 21.84 -14.12 -22.06
CA ARG A 579 21.25 -12.95 -22.71
C ARG A 579 19.96 -12.54 -22.03
N LEU A 580 19.79 -11.24 -21.83
CA LEU A 580 18.54 -10.65 -21.35
C LEU A 580 17.39 -11.06 -22.28
N GLN A 581 16.26 -11.50 -21.73
CA GLN A 581 15.13 -11.96 -22.53
C GLN A 581 14.06 -10.88 -22.63
N LEU A 582 13.49 -10.70 -23.83
CA LEU A 582 12.36 -9.80 -24.03
C LEU A 582 11.17 -10.22 -23.15
N GLY A 583 10.58 -9.26 -22.44
CA GLY A 583 9.48 -9.48 -21.50
C GLY A 583 9.89 -10.03 -20.13
N ALA A 584 11.18 -10.32 -19.90
CA ALA A 584 11.66 -10.74 -18.59
C ALA A 584 11.41 -9.66 -17.55
N THR A 585 10.92 -10.06 -16.37
CA THR A 585 10.80 -9.16 -15.22
C THR A 585 12.18 -8.90 -14.63
N VAL A 586 12.48 -7.64 -14.37
CA VAL A 586 13.73 -7.19 -13.77
C VAL A 586 13.47 -6.24 -12.61
N GLN A 587 14.45 -6.13 -11.73
CA GLN A 587 14.48 -5.15 -10.65
C GLN A 587 15.74 -4.31 -10.77
N MET A 588 15.63 -3.04 -10.40
CA MET A 588 16.73 -2.07 -10.39
C MET A 588 16.79 -1.44 -9.01
N LEU A 589 17.98 -1.33 -8.44
CA LEU A 589 18.16 -0.67 -7.15
C LEU A 589 19.10 0.53 -7.30
N VAL A 590 18.61 1.69 -6.88
CA VAL A 590 19.30 2.98 -7.04
C VAL A 590 19.76 3.47 -5.67
N ALA A 591 21.06 3.65 -5.50
CA ALA A 591 21.64 4.20 -4.27
C ALA A 591 22.09 5.66 -4.41
N ALA A 592 22.14 6.20 -5.63
CA ALA A 592 22.49 7.59 -5.89
C ALA A 592 21.57 8.23 -6.94
N GLY A 593 21.27 9.51 -6.77
CA GLY A 593 20.40 10.28 -7.66
C GLY A 593 19.32 11.06 -6.89
N ALA A 594 18.44 11.73 -7.62
CA ALA A 594 17.32 12.48 -7.04
C ALA A 594 16.29 11.58 -6.33
N VAL A 595 16.23 10.30 -6.73
CA VAL A 595 15.36 9.28 -6.14
C VAL A 595 16.19 8.03 -5.92
N THR A 596 16.20 7.51 -4.70
CA THR A 596 16.85 6.25 -4.32
C THR A 596 15.77 5.21 -4.01
N GLY A 597 16.12 3.92 -4.10
CA GLY A 597 15.18 2.82 -3.84
C GLY A 597 15.07 1.83 -4.98
N ILE A 598 14.07 0.94 -4.87
CA ILE A 598 13.88 -0.18 -5.80
C ILE A 598 12.82 0.18 -6.84
N SER A 599 13.14 -0.07 -8.09
CA SER A 599 12.22 -0.04 -9.22
C SER A 599 12.07 -1.43 -9.82
N SER A 600 10.89 -1.74 -10.35
CA SER A 600 10.62 -2.99 -11.05
C SER A 600 10.10 -2.69 -12.44
N GLY A 601 10.46 -3.52 -13.40
CA GLY A 601 10.01 -3.39 -14.77
C GLY A 601 10.18 -4.68 -15.55
N ARG A 602 9.98 -4.59 -16.86
CA ARG A 602 10.14 -5.62 -17.86
C ARG A 602 11.03 -5.10 -18.98
N VAL A 603 11.74 -6.03 -19.60
CA VAL A 603 12.50 -5.75 -20.81
C VAL A 603 11.53 -5.54 -21.98
N THR A 604 11.44 -4.32 -22.49
CA THR A 604 10.53 -3.94 -23.59
C THR A 604 11.19 -3.99 -24.95
N ALA A 605 12.52 -3.81 -25.01
CA ALA A 605 13.30 -3.96 -26.23
C ALA A 605 14.71 -4.44 -25.92
N LEU A 606 15.31 -5.11 -26.91
CA LEU A 606 16.72 -5.48 -26.94
C LEU A 606 17.38 -4.75 -28.09
N ASP A 607 18.69 -4.52 -27.98
CA ASP A 607 19.49 -3.83 -29.00
C ASP A 607 18.98 -2.41 -29.32
N ALA A 608 18.40 -1.74 -28.33
CA ALA A 608 17.90 -0.38 -28.43
C ALA A 608 19.05 0.63 -28.62
N SER A 609 18.73 1.72 -29.30
CA SER A 609 19.64 2.85 -29.50
C SER A 609 19.02 4.14 -28.99
N ILE A 610 19.79 4.90 -28.21
CA ILE A 610 19.37 6.19 -27.68
C ILE A 610 20.48 7.21 -27.82
N ARG A 611 20.12 8.49 -27.75
CA ARG A 611 21.08 9.58 -27.65
C ARG A 611 21.17 10.06 -26.20
N ILE A 612 22.33 9.90 -25.58
CA ILE A 612 22.64 10.45 -24.25
C ILE A 612 23.40 11.76 -24.45
N ALA A 613 23.01 12.82 -23.75
CA ALA A 613 23.50 14.18 -24.00
C ALA A 613 25.03 14.31 -23.97
N GLU A 614 25.71 13.62 -23.05
CA GLU A 614 27.16 13.72 -22.85
C GLU A 614 27.96 12.68 -23.66
N ILE A 615 27.33 11.59 -24.07
CA ILE A 615 28.00 10.44 -24.71
C ILE A 615 27.74 10.40 -26.22
N GLY A 616 26.57 10.87 -26.67
CA GLY A 616 26.12 10.78 -28.06
C GLY A 616 25.16 9.61 -28.27
N GLU A 617 25.11 9.10 -29.51
CA GLU A 617 24.31 7.91 -29.82
C GLU A 617 25.00 6.66 -29.29
N VAL A 618 24.25 5.85 -28.55
CA VAL A 618 24.71 4.55 -28.07
C VAL A 618 23.68 3.49 -28.42
N ALA A 619 24.17 2.32 -28.84
CA ALA A 619 23.39 1.19 -29.30
C ALA A 619 23.67 -0.05 -28.44
N GLY A 620 22.88 -1.12 -28.64
CA GLY A 620 23.07 -2.39 -27.93
C GLY A 620 22.58 -2.36 -26.49
N LEU A 621 21.63 -1.48 -26.18
CA LEU A 621 21.03 -1.37 -24.85
C LEU A 621 19.77 -2.23 -24.74
N ALA A 622 19.42 -2.59 -23.51
CA ALA A 622 18.10 -3.11 -23.20
C ALA A 622 17.20 -1.98 -22.70
N GLU A 623 16.01 -1.86 -23.28
CA GLU A 623 14.97 -0.93 -22.81
C GLU A 623 14.11 -1.63 -21.76
N LEU A 624 13.83 -0.92 -20.67
CA LEU A 624 13.09 -1.41 -19.51
C LEU A 624 11.90 -0.47 -19.25
N ASP A 625 10.70 -0.98 -18.96
CA ASP A 625 9.53 -0.16 -18.56
C ASP A 625 9.52 0.26 -17.08
N GLY A 626 10.67 0.11 -16.40
CA GLY A 626 10.82 0.53 -15.01
C GLY A 626 11.31 1.97 -14.91
N VAL A 627 10.82 2.70 -13.90
CA VAL A 627 11.15 4.11 -13.66
C VAL A 627 12.41 4.21 -12.83
N VAL A 628 13.42 4.90 -13.36
CA VAL A 628 14.66 5.20 -12.64
C VAL A 628 15.02 6.66 -12.90
N ALA A 629 15.34 7.41 -11.84
CA ALA A 629 15.65 8.83 -12.00
C ALA A 629 17.00 9.08 -12.70
N PRO A 630 17.16 10.22 -13.40
CA PRO A 630 18.47 10.67 -13.85
C PRO A 630 19.49 10.68 -12.71
N GLY A 631 20.71 10.20 -12.98
CA GLY A 631 21.79 10.06 -11.98
C GLY A 631 21.89 8.67 -11.33
N ALA A 632 21.00 7.75 -11.67
CA ALA A 632 21.04 6.36 -11.21
C ALA A 632 21.97 5.45 -12.02
N SER A 633 22.95 6.02 -12.72
CA SER A 633 23.89 5.22 -13.52
C SER A 633 24.64 4.22 -12.64
N GLY A 634 24.88 3.03 -13.18
CA GLY A 634 25.53 1.93 -12.47
C GLY A 634 24.60 1.13 -11.54
N ALA A 635 23.31 1.48 -11.42
CA ALA A 635 22.35 0.69 -10.64
C ALA A 635 22.22 -0.74 -11.19
N PRO A 636 22.38 -1.80 -10.38
CA PRO A 636 22.29 -3.17 -10.86
C PRO A 636 20.89 -3.46 -11.38
N VAL A 637 20.83 -4.14 -12.53
CA VAL A 637 19.59 -4.69 -13.09
C VAL A 637 19.65 -6.19 -12.83
N VAL A 638 18.74 -6.71 -12.00
CA VAL A 638 18.70 -8.11 -11.61
C VAL A 638 17.43 -8.81 -12.07
N ASP A 639 17.51 -10.11 -12.34
CA ASP A 639 16.34 -10.94 -12.61
C ASP A 639 15.62 -11.37 -11.31
N ALA A 640 14.59 -12.20 -11.45
CA ALA A 640 13.82 -12.75 -10.33
C ALA A 640 14.64 -13.63 -9.36
N THR A 641 15.86 -14.03 -9.74
CA THR A 641 16.81 -14.77 -8.90
C THR A 641 17.89 -13.88 -8.28
N LEU A 642 17.79 -12.56 -8.47
CA LEU A 642 18.78 -11.56 -8.06
C LEU A 642 20.14 -11.71 -8.76
N SER A 643 20.14 -12.36 -9.92
CA SER A 643 21.33 -12.42 -10.76
C SER A 643 21.42 -11.13 -11.59
N VAL A 644 22.58 -10.47 -11.56
CA VAL A 644 22.86 -9.25 -12.33
C VAL A 644 22.86 -9.58 -13.81
N CYS A 645 21.89 -9.01 -14.54
CA CYS A 645 21.77 -9.13 -15.99
C CYS A 645 22.23 -7.88 -16.74
N GLY A 646 22.62 -6.83 -16.02
CA GLY A 646 23.15 -5.58 -16.55
C GLY A 646 23.18 -4.50 -15.49
N PHE A 647 23.39 -3.25 -15.89
CA PHE A 647 23.19 -2.09 -15.02
C PHE A 647 22.60 -0.92 -15.81
N VAL A 648 21.91 -0.02 -15.10
CA VAL A 648 21.27 1.15 -15.69
C VAL A 648 22.33 2.13 -16.17
N VAL A 649 22.14 2.66 -17.38
CA VAL A 649 22.99 3.71 -18.00
C VAL A 649 22.22 4.98 -18.33
N ALA A 650 20.89 4.91 -18.41
CA ALA A 650 20.02 6.05 -18.54
C ALA A 650 18.65 5.76 -17.89
N GLY A 651 18.06 6.77 -17.27
CA GLY A 651 16.74 6.69 -16.65
C GLY A 651 15.88 7.89 -17.02
N SER A 652 14.56 7.72 -16.92
CA SER A 652 13.57 8.77 -17.14
C SER A 652 12.59 8.83 -15.98
N ILE A 653 12.26 10.04 -15.53
CA ILE A 653 11.15 10.31 -14.61
C ILE A 653 9.88 10.76 -15.34
N ASP A 654 9.92 10.88 -16.66
CA ASP A 654 8.76 11.28 -17.45
C ASP A 654 7.72 10.13 -17.43
N PRO A 655 6.52 10.35 -16.86
CA PRO A 655 5.49 9.31 -16.79
C PRO A 655 4.97 8.87 -18.16
N GLU A 656 5.12 9.67 -19.21
CA GLU A 656 4.73 9.28 -20.59
C GLU A 656 5.84 8.50 -21.31
N VAL A 657 7.08 8.59 -20.81
CA VAL A 657 8.27 7.97 -21.40
C VAL A 657 9.10 7.29 -20.30
N ALA A 658 8.40 6.54 -19.44
CA ALA A 658 8.91 5.90 -18.24
C ALA A 658 9.84 4.70 -18.52
N HIS A 659 10.77 4.87 -19.46
CA HIS A 659 11.73 3.87 -19.88
C HIS A 659 13.09 4.15 -19.26
N SER A 660 13.72 3.08 -18.78
CA SER A 660 15.13 3.07 -18.40
C SER A 660 15.91 2.21 -19.39
N PHE A 661 17.19 2.50 -19.55
CA PHE A 661 18.07 1.76 -20.44
C PHE A 661 19.21 1.14 -19.65
N ALA A 662 19.46 -0.14 -19.92
CA ALA A 662 20.48 -0.92 -19.27
C ALA A 662 21.54 -1.39 -20.25
N TYR A 663 22.79 -1.42 -19.80
CA TYR A 663 23.89 -2.07 -20.53
C TYR A 663 23.98 -3.55 -20.12
N PRO A 664 23.64 -4.50 -21.02
CA PRO A 664 23.51 -5.91 -20.68
C PRO A 664 24.81 -6.54 -20.19
N ALA A 665 24.72 -7.44 -19.20
CA ALA A 665 25.86 -8.14 -18.61
C ALA A 665 26.67 -8.97 -19.63
N GLU A 666 26.01 -9.52 -20.65
CA GLU A 666 26.67 -10.28 -21.72
C GLU A 666 27.73 -9.47 -22.47
N CYS A 667 27.63 -8.14 -22.47
CA CYS A 667 28.58 -7.25 -23.14
C CYS A 667 29.88 -7.04 -22.34
N TRP A 668 29.89 -7.32 -21.03
CA TRP A 668 31.00 -6.96 -20.15
C TRP A 668 31.41 -8.02 -19.12
N ALA A 669 30.65 -9.12 -18.98
CA ALA A 669 30.89 -10.15 -17.98
C ALA A 669 32.26 -10.85 -18.13
N SER A 670 32.77 -11.03 -19.35
CA SER A 670 34.09 -11.61 -19.61
C SER A 670 35.21 -10.73 -19.04
N PHE A 671 35.15 -9.43 -19.31
CA PHE A 671 36.11 -8.44 -18.81
C PHE A 671 36.23 -8.46 -17.28
N VAL A 672 35.09 -8.52 -16.57
CA VAL A 672 35.08 -8.57 -15.10
C VAL A 672 35.75 -9.84 -14.57
N ARG A 673 35.48 -10.99 -15.20
CA ARG A 673 36.09 -12.28 -14.82
C ARG A 673 37.59 -12.29 -15.04
N GLU A 674 38.05 -11.77 -16.18
CA GLU A 674 39.46 -11.68 -16.52
C GLU A 674 40.19 -10.75 -15.55
N SER A 675 39.63 -9.55 -15.31
CA SER A 675 40.21 -8.54 -14.42
C SER A 675 40.38 -9.03 -12.98
N ALA A 676 39.41 -9.79 -12.47
CA ALA A 676 39.49 -10.32 -11.10
C ALA A 676 40.47 -11.49 -10.94
N SER A 677 40.84 -12.16 -12.03
CA SER A 677 41.80 -13.28 -11.99
C SER A 677 43.25 -12.83 -11.73
N GLY A 678 43.51 -11.52 -11.68
CA GLY A 678 44.85 -10.96 -11.50
C GLY A 678 45.76 -11.11 -12.72
N ASN A 679 45.24 -11.68 -13.82
CA ASN A 679 45.93 -11.65 -15.11
C ASN A 679 45.59 -10.31 -15.77
N PRO A 680 46.55 -9.39 -15.93
CA PRO A 680 46.29 -8.16 -16.67
C PRO A 680 45.83 -8.53 -18.08
N PRO A 681 44.77 -7.89 -18.61
CA PRO A 681 44.32 -8.14 -19.97
C PRO A 681 45.49 -7.92 -20.93
N VAL A 682 45.74 -8.90 -21.80
CA VAL A 682 46.77 -8.78 -22.84
C VAL A 682 46.34 -7.61 -23.72
N SER A 683 47.06 -6.49 -23.62
CA SER A 683 46.82 -5.34 -24.49
C SER A 683 47.19 -5.74 -25.91
N ASP A 684 46.18 -5.91 -26.77
CA ASP A 684 46.39 -5.90 -28.21
C ASP A 684 46.74 -4.45 -28.61
N GLU A 685 48.04 -4.15 -28.67
CA GLU A 685 48.59 -2.98 -29.36
C GLU A 685 48.46 -3.11 -30.89
#